data_AF-A0A5Q3LCV9-F1
#
_entry.id   AF-A0A5Q3LCV9-F1
#
_cell.length_a   1.000
_cell.length_b   1.000
_cell.length_c   1.000
_cell.angle_alpha   90.00
_cell.angle_beta   90.00
_cell.angle_gamma   90.00
#
_symmetry.space_group_name_H-M   'P 1'
#
loop_
_entity.id
_entity.type
_entity.pdbx_description
1 polymer ?
#
loop_
_entity_poly.entity_id
_entity_poly.type
_entity_poly.pdbx_seq_one_letter_code
_entity_poly.pdbx_strand_id
1 'polypeptide(L)'
;MKTFQKLMVANRGEIAIRVFRTATELGIRTVAIYSHEDRYALHRFKADEAYQVGSPGEPIRAYLDIPGIIRTAKQHGVDCLHPGYGFLSENPDLAKACEEAGIAFIGPRVDILQKLGDKVEARQIAEEAGAPILPGSESPLSTLGEALQLADELAYPVMLKAAKGGGGRGMRVVQKKEQLETAFEQARRESLAAFGSADVFLEKFIAQPRHIEVQILGDQHEHLVHLYERDCSVQRRHQKVVEIAPALKLDTQTREELCLAAVKIGNQVAYNNAGTVEFLLDTASNQFYFIEVNPRIQVEHTVTEAVTGIDIVKCQILIAQGIPLSDPSIDLGNQSTISTRGYALQCRVTTEDPENQFLPDYGRIGHYRSGSGMGIRLDAGTAFSGALVTPYYDSLLVKVTSSSLSFLDSARRMKRALLEFRVRGVKTNIPFLVNLVTHPQFLSGGCTTRFLDETPELFQFEPHRDRATKLFEYLADVTVNGHPLVPKKPEVIRRLAAPVPEVNTKGKPPEGTRQKFKELGGKKFGEWVLNEKRLLITDTTFRDAHQSLLATRMRTYDMLQIADHYAYKCSDLFSLEMWGGATFDTSMRFLKESPWQRLTELRTKIPNILFQMLLRASNAVGYSNYPDNIVKSFVKEAVDGGIDVFRIFDPLNWVENMELAMEAVIESGGLCEAAICYTGDITDPKRTKYDLNYYVELAKALEKRGAHILAVKDMAGLCKPFAAQQLVKALKEAIGIPVHFHTHDTSGVQAASILMAAEEGLDVSDAACAPLSGLTSQPNLNSLIESLKFQDRDTKLDSKTWDDNAIYWKAVREFYQPFESGLQASTADVYFHEMPGGQYTNLYKQAEAIGLGERWPEVCKAYAEVNRLVGDIVKVTPTSKAVGDLALYMVTNDLTEEDLLNSARDLSFPASIVDLMSGRMGQPMGGFPENLQQRILRGEAPLTERPGETLPPADFEATAKHLEKLLNRPATQQEILAYLMYSKVFEEFVDHEEKFSDTSILPTPIFLYGLEAGIEETIELELGKTLFLKMLAIGDPHPDGTRTIFFELNGQPRNVTVVDRSLEDVTVSTRKADPKDPLQIAAPMPGMVVTVAVAEGDEVKQGQKLVTMEAMKMETTVYAENAGKVAELLAKPGLQVETGDLLLCLEE
;
A
#
# COMPACT_ATOMS: atom_id res chain seq x y z
N MET A 1 43.17 15.98 -44.66
CA MET A 1 42.14 15.65 -43.65
C MET A 1 42.18 14.16 -43.40
N LYS A 2 42.17 13.72 -42.13
CA LYS A 2 42.06 12.29 -41.79
C LYS A 2 40.58 11.94 -41.75
N THR A 3 40.11 11.09 -42.66
CA THR A 3 38.73 10.58 -42.61
C THR A 3 38.71 9.34 -41.73
N PHE A 4 37.97 9.39 -40.62
CA PHE A 4 37.81 8.22 -39.74
C PHE A 4 36.80 7.23 -40.34
N GLN A 5 37.15 5.94 -40.37
CA GLN A 5 36.30 4.84 -40.80
C GLN A 5 35.80 4.02 -39.60
N LYS A 6 36.57 3.97 -38.51
CA LYS A 6 36.24 3.23 -37.29
C LYS A 6 36.60 4.00 -36.01
N LEU A 7 35.60 4.21 -35.15
CA LEU A 7 35.68 4.90 -33.87
C LEU A 7 35.42 3.94 -32.72
N MET A 8 36.32 3.92 -31.72
CA MET A 8 36.09 3.20 -30.46
C MET A 8 35.73 4.17 -29.34
N VAL A 9 34.76 3.80 -28.50
CA VAL A 9 34.46 4.56 -27.28
C VAL A 9 35.10 3.87 -26.08
N ALA A 10 36.04 4.55 -25.42
CA ALA A 10 36.66 4.07 -24.19
C ALA A 10 35.82 4.43 -22.95
N ASN A 11 34.54 4.02 -22.97
CA ASN A 11 33.57 4.34 -21.93
C ASN A 11 32.42 3.31 -21.95
N ARG A 12 31.39 3.53 -21.13
CA ARG A 12 30.21 2.68 -20.96
C ARG A 12 28.92 3.48 -20.95
N GLY A 13 27.79 2.77 -20.86
CA GLY A 13 26.50 3.36 -20.52
C GLY A 13 26.01 4.40 -21.54
N GLU A 14 25.36 5.46 -21.05
CA GLU A 14 24.66 6.43 -21.90
C GLU A 14 25.60 7.15 -22.87
N ILE A 15 26.78 7.58 -22.40
CA ILE A 15 27.70 8.40 -23.20
C ILE A 15 28.29 7.60 -24.35
N ALA A 16 28.56 6.30 -24.14
CA ALA A 16 28.96 5.42 -25.22
C ALA A 16 27.89 5.33 -26.31
N ILE A 17 26.62 5.16 -25.91
CA ILE A 17 25.48 5.14 -26.85
C ILE A 17 25.34 6.50 -27.56
N ARG A 18 25.49 7.61 -26.84
CA ARG A 18 25.43 8.97 -27.39
C ARG A 18 26.48 9.18 -28.49
N VAL A 19 27.71 8.71 -28.28
CA VAL A 19 28.79 8.80 -29.28
C VAL A 19 28.56 7.85 -30.45
N PHE A 20 28.10 6.62 -30.19
CA PHE A 20 27.80 5.65 -31.27
C PHE A 20 26.70 6.17 -32.20
N ARG A 21 25.66 6.84 -31.68
CA ARG A 21 24.62 7.48 -32.49
C ARG A 21 25.21 8.47 -33.49
N THR A 22 26.01 9.42 -33.02
CA THR A 22 26.65 10.40 -33.92
C THR A 22 27.65 9.77 -34.87
N ALA A 23 28.47 8.83 -34.41
CA ALA A 23 29.41 8.13 -35.29
C ALA A 23 28.68 7.42 -36.44
N THR A 24 27.55 6.77 -36.13
CA THR A 24 26.69 6.12 -37.14
C THR A 24 26.08 7.13 -38.12
N GLU A 25 25.57 8.27 -37.62
CA GLU A 25 25.05 9.37 -38.46
C GLU A 25 26.11 9.95 -39.40
N LEU A 26 27.38 9.93 -38.98
CA LEU A 26 28.54 10.33 -39.80
C LEU A 26 29.07 9.19 -40.71
N GLY A 27 28.47 7.99 -40.66
CA GLY A 27 28.90 6.84 -41.45
C GLY A 27 30.19 6.16 -40.96
N ILE A 28 30.56 6.35 -39.69
CA ILE A 28 31.75 5.80 -39.04
C ILE A 28 31.36 4.53 -38.28
N ARG A 29 32.06 3.41 -38.50
CA ARG A 29 31.83 2.18 -37.72
C ARG A 29 32.22 2.35 -36.27
N THR A 30 31.52 1.66 -35.38
CA THR A 30 31.60 1.85 -33.94
C THR A 30 32.12 0.62 -33.20
N VAL A 31 32.98 0.85 -32.20
CA VAL A 31 33.54 -0.20 -31.34
C VAL A 31 33.28 0.12 -29.87
N ALA A 32 32.65 -0.81 -29.16
CA ALA A 32 32.47 -0.76 -27.71
C ALA A 32 33.51 -1.61 -26.97
N ILE A 33 33.85 -1.18 -25.74
CA ILE A 33 34.52 -2.02 -24.75
C ILE A 33 33.59 -2.32 -23.58
N TYR A 34 33.73 -3.51 -22.99
CA TYR A 34 32.95 -3.91 -21.81
C TYR A 34 33.74 -4.77 -20.83
N SER A 35 33.47 -4.65 -19.53
CA SER A 35 33.99 -5.56 -18.51
C SER A 35 33.18 -6.87 -18.49
N HIS A 36 33.62 -7.88 -17.74
CA HIS A 36 32.82 -9.09 -17.53
C HIS A 36 31.47 -8.80 -16.88
N GLU A 37 31.43 -7.87 -15.92
CA GLU A 37 30.24 -7.47 -15.17
C GLU A 37 29.26 -6.67 -16.05
N ASP A 38 29.76 -5.91 -17.03
CA ASP A 38 28.96 -5.14 -18.00
C ASP A 38 28.56 -5.93 -19.25
N ARG A 39 28.71 -7.26 -19.28
CA ARG A 39 28.37 -8.09 -20.46
C ARG A 39 26.91 -7.96 -20.91
N TYR A 40 26.00 -7.49 -20.05
CA TYR A 40 24.59 -7.23 -20.39
C TYR A 40 24.25 -5.74 -20.53
N ALA A 41 25.23 -4.84 -20.41
CA ALA A 41 25.02 -3.40 -20.53
C ALA A 41 24.57 -3.02 -21.94
N LEU A 42 23.64 -2.05 -22.02
CA LEU A 42 22.98 -1.70 -23.28
C LEU A 42 23.95 -1.18 -24.34
N HIS A 43 24.99 -0.44 -23.95
CA HIS A 43 25.95 0.17 -24.89
C HIS A 43 26.71 -0.86 -25.71
N ARG A 44 26.97 -2.04 -25.14
CA ARG A 44 27.62 -3.16 -25.83
C ARG A 44 26.88 -3.54 -27.12
N PHE A 45 25.55 -3.54 -27.08
CA PHE A 45 24.69 -3.94 -28.20
C PHE A 45 24.36 -2.78 -29.16
N LYS A 46 24.89 -1.57 -28.91
CA LYS A 46 24.67 -0.38 -29.75
C LYS A 46 25.85 -0.04 -30.66
N ALA A 47 26.99 -0.70 -30.48
CA ALA A 47 28.12 -0.60 -31.39
C ALA A 47 28.08 -1.72 -32.45
N ASP A 48 28.76 -1.51 -33.58
CA ASP A 48 28.92 -2.52 -34.64
C ASP A 48 29.79 -3.71 -34.18
N GLU A 49 30.78 -3.43 -33.33
CA GLU A 49 31.68 -4.41 -32.73
C GLU A 49 31.83 -4.15 -31.23
N ALA A 50 32.01 -5.19 -30.41
CA ALA A 50 32.23 -5.03 -28.96
C ALA A 50 33.21 -6.05 -28.40
N TYR A 51 34.18 -5.58 -27.60
CA TYR A 51 35.27 -6.39 -27.09
C TYR A 51 35.38 -6.32 -25.56
N GLN A 52 35.61 -7.47 -24.92
CA GLN A 52 35.80 -7.52 -23.48
C GLN A 52 37.18 -6.98 -23.11
N VAL A 53 37.26 -6.15 -22.07
CA VAL A 53 38.50 -5.64 -21.49
C VAL A 53 38.60 -6.00 -20.00
N GLY A 54 39.83 -6.10 -19.49
CA GLY A 54 40.09 -6.48 -18.10
C GLY A 54 39.76 -7.94 -17.76
N SER A 55 39.80 -8.25 -16.46
CA SER A 55 39.53 -9.58 -15.88
C SER A 55 38.25 -9.57 -15.05
N PRO A 56 37.53 -10.71 -14.93
CA PRO A 56 36.39 -10.84 -14.02
C PRO A 56 36.76 -10.44 -12.58
N GLY A 57 35.87 -9.71 -11.89
CA GLY A 57 36.09 -9.19 -10.55
C GLY A 57 36.73 -7.79 -10.48
N GLU A 58 37.13 -7.22 -11.62
CA GLU A 58 37.79 -5.90 -11.69
C GLU A 58 37.00 -4.86 -12.53
N PRO A 59 35.71 -4.60 -12.23
CA PRO A 59 34.79 -3.93 -13.15
C PRO A 59 35.18 -2.50 -13.53
N ILE A 60 35.69 -1.70 -12.57
CA ILE A 60 36.12 -0.31 -12.82
C ILE A 60 37.52 -0.28 -13.43
N ARG A 61 38.44 -1.09 -12.90
CA ARG A 61 39.83 -1.16 -13.36
C ARG A 61 39.92 -1.56 -14.83
N ALA A 62 39.02 -2.42 -15.30
CA ALA A 62 38.91 -2.79 -16.72
C ALA A 62 38.75 -1.58 -17.66
N TYR A 63 38.00 -0.55 -17.25
CA TYR A 63 37.82 0.70 -18.00
C TYR A 63 38.94 1.72 -17.79
N LEU A 64 39.88 1.45 -16.88
CA LEU A 64 41.07 2.29 -16.61
C LEU A 64 42.36 1.67 -17.16
N ASP A 65 42.31 0.47 -17.75
CA ASP A 65 43.48 -0.24 -18.32
C ASP A 65 43.88 0.34 -19.68
N ILE A 66 44.64 1.45 -19.66
CA ILE A 66 45.16 2.10 -20.87
C ILE A 66 45.87 1.10 -21.80
N PRO A 67 46.84 0.27 -21.34
CA PRO A 67 47.47 -0.73 -22.20
C PRO A 67 46.47 -1.70 -22.85
N GLY A 68 45.48 -2.20 -22.11
CA GLY A 68 44.44 -3.08 -22.64
C GLY A 68 43.56 -2.42 -23.69
N ILE A 69 43.13 -1.19 -23.43
CA ILE A 69 42.31 -0.40 -24.35
C ILE A 69 43.05 -0.13 -25.65
N ILE A 70 44.31 0.31 -25.59
CA ILE A 70 45.14 0.58 -26.78
C ILE A 70 45.46 -0.69 -27.56
N ARG A 71 45.75 -1.81 -26.88
CA ARG A 71 45.92 -3.12 -27.54
C ARG A 71 44.67 -3.52 -28.32
N THR A 72 43.50 -3.40 -27.69
CA THR A 72 42.21 -3.72 -28.31
C THR A 72 41.95 -2.84 -29.54
N ALA A 73 42.19 -1.53 -29.42
CA ALA A 73 42.03 -0.60 -30.52
C ALA A 73 42.93 -0.94 -31.73
N LYS A 74 44.21 -1.26 -31.47
CA LYS A 74 45.17 -1.69 -32.50
C LYS A 74 44.76 -3.01 -33.17
N GLN A 75 44.38 -4.01 -32.38
CA GLN A 75 43.99 -5.33 -32.87
C GLN A 75 42.80 -5.26 -33.84
N HIS A 76 41.88 -4.31 -33.62
CA HIS A 76 40.64 -4.18 -34.39
C HIS A 76 40.63 -3.02 -35.40
N GLY A 77 41.80 -2.40 -35.66
CA GLY A 77 41.97 -1.37 -36.68
C GLY A 77 41.12 -0.13 -36.42
N VAL A 78 41.12 0.37 -35.18
CA VAL A 78 40.43 1.59 -34.77
C VAL A 78 41.24 2.81 -35.21
N ASP A 79 40.59 3.78 -35.87
CA ASP A 79 41.25 5.02 -36.32
C ASP A 79 41.28 6.09 -35.24
N CYS A 80 40.22 6.16 -34.42
CA CYS A 80 40.06 7.16 -33.39
C CYS A 80 39.36 6.62 -32.13
N LEU A 81 39.68 7.23 -30.99
CA LEU A 81 39.17 6.88 -29.69
C LEU A 81 38.46 8.09 -29.09
N HIS A 82 37.17 7.93 -28.77
CA HIS A 82 36.40 8.91 -28.02
C HIS A 82 36.34 8.49 -26.54
N PRO A 83 36.84 9.29 -25.59
CA PRO A 83 36.89 8.86 -24.20
C PRO A 83 35.56 9.09 -23.45
N GLY A 84 34.65 9.89 -24.00
CA GLY A 84 33.41 10.26 -23.31
C GLY A 84 33.71 11.19 -22.14
N TYR A 85 33.12 10.92 -20.97
CA TYR A 85 33.40 11.62 -19.72
C TYR A 85 33.67 10.65 -18.57
N GLY A 86 34.37 11.10 -17.54
CA GLY A 86 34.83 10.22 -16.46
C GLY A 86 35.84 9.17 -16.96
N PHE A 87 36.17 8.20 -16.12
CA PHE A 87 37.23 7.21 -16.41
C PHE A 87 38.54 7.88 -16.84
N LEU A 88 38.91 7.76 -18.11
CA LEU A 88 40.18 8.22 -18.67
C LEU A 88 40.05 9.50 -19.52
N SER A 89 38.89 10.16 -19.51
CA SER A 89 38.61 11.30 -20.39
C SER A 89 39.46 12.55 -20.17
N GLU A 90 40.00 12.72 -18.96
CA GLU A 90 40.89 13.82 -18.60
C GLU A 90 42.34 13.32 -18.41
N ASN A 91 42.60 12.05 -18.71
CA ASN A 91 43.90 11.44 -18.46
C ASN A 91 44.86 11.68 -19.64
N PRO A 92 45.94 12.47 -19.46
CA PRO A 92 46.88 12.77 -20.54
C PRO A 92 47.65 11.54 -21.04
N ASP A 93 47.82 10.50 -20.22
CA ASP A 93 48.51 9.27 -20.61
C ASP A 93 47.72 8.47 -21.64
N LEU A 94 46.37 8.49 -21.58
CA LEU A 94 45.55 7.86 -22.61
C LEU A 94 45.70 8.59 -23.96
N ALA A 95 45.63 9.92 -23.94
CA ALA A 95 45.78 10.73 -25.15
C ALA A 95 47.17 10.52 -25.78
N LYS A 96 48.22 10.52 -24.96
CA LYS A 96 49.59 10.23 -25.38
C LYS A 96 49.74 8.81 -25.94
N ALA A 97 49.16 7.81 -25.27
CA ALA A 97 49.19 6.43 -25.74
C ALA A 97 48.43 6.25 -27.07
N CYS A 98 47.38 7.04 -27.32
CA CYS A 98 46.70 7.09 -28.61
C CYS A 98 47.62 7.67 -29.70
N GLU A 99 48.28 8.81 -29.43
CA GLU A 99 49.24 9.43 -30.35
C GLU A 99 50.39 8.47 -30.72
N GLU A 100 51.00 7.82 -29.72
CA GLU A 100 52.06 6.81 -29.92
C GLU A 100 51.56 5.57 -30.67
N ALA A 101 50.28 5.25 -30.56
CA ALA A 101 49.64 4.14 -31.25
C ALA A 101 49.17 4.47 -32.68
N GLY A 102 49.23 5.75 -33.10
CA GLY A 102 48.68 6.21 -34.37
C GLY A 102 47.15 6.32 -34.40
N ILE A 103 46.50 6.31 -33.24
CA ILE A 103 45.06 6.42 -33.05
C ILE A 103 44.73 7.87 -32.69
N ALA A 104 43.76 8.50 -33.35
CA ALA A 104 43.38 9.87 -33.02
C ALA A 104 42.58 9.92 -31.71
N PHE A 105 43.02 10.71 -30.74
CA PHE A 105 42.25 10.99 -29.53
C PHE A 105 41.21 12.09 -29.81
N ILE A 106 39.92 11.82 -29.57
CA ILE A 106 38.85 12.81 -29.73
C ILE A 106 38.71 13.58 -28.43
N GLY A 107 39.50 14.63 -28.30
CA GLY A 107 39.55 15.54 -27.16
C GLY A 107 40.68 16.57 -27.33
N PRO A 108 41.00 17.33 -26.27
CA PRO A 108 42.09 18.29 -26.31
C PRO A 108 43.46 17.60 -26.46
N ARG A 109 44.47 18.35 -26.91
CA ARG A 109 45.85 17.86 -27.00
C ARG A 109 46.41 17.46 -25.62
N VAL A 110 47.42 16.60 -25.61
CA VAL A 110 48.09 16.12 -24.38
C VAL A 110 48.60 17.27 -23.51
N ASP A 111 49.20 18.30 -24.12
CA ASP A 111 49.70 19.47 -23.39
C ASP A 111 48.57 20.25 -22.70
N ILE A 112 47.39 20.36 -23.34
CA ILE A 112 46.23 21.02 -22.77
C ILE A 112 45.65 20.20 -21.61
N LEU A 113 45.56 18.87 -21.75
CA LEU A 113 45.10 17.98 -20.69
C LEU A 113 45.99 18.06 -19.44
N GLN A 114 47.31 18.17 -19.62
CA GLN A 114 48.25 18.33 -18.51
C GLN A 114 48.06 19.68 -17.80
N LYS A 115 48.06 20.78 -18.57
CA LYS A 115 47.93 22.15 -18.04
C LYS A 115 46.62 22.40 -17.30
N LEU A 116 45.51 21.87 -17.83
CA LEU A 116 44.18 22.07 -17.26
C LEU A 116 43.80 21.01 -16.22
N GLY A 117 44.48 19.86 -16.21
CA GLY A 117 44.28 18.79 -15.22
C GLY A 117 44.89 19.12 -13.85
N ASP A 118 45.85 20.06 -13.79
CA ASP A 118 46.38 20.61 -12.54
C ASP A 118 45.61 21.90 -12.16
N LYS A 119 44.97 21.90 -10.99
CA LYS A 119 44.15 23.03 -10.54
C LYS A 119 44.94 24.29 -10.25
N VAL A 120 46.22 24.17 -9.87
CA VAL A 120 47.08 25.33 -9.61
C VAL A 120 47.47 25.97 -10.94
N GLU A 121 47.88 25.15 -11.91
CA GLU A 121 48.25 25.63 -13.25
C GLU A 121 47.04 26.20 -14.00
N ALA A 122 45.87 25.55 -13.94
CA ALA A 122 44.63 26.04 -14.53
C ALA A 122 44.20 27.41 -13.95
N ARG A 123 44.44 27.63 -12.66
CA ARG A 123 44.14 28.88 -11.98
C ARG A 123 45.09 30.00 -12.39
N GLN A 124 46.38 29.71 -12.56
CA GLN A 124 47.35 30.67 -13.10
C GLN A 124 46.97 31.06 -14.54
N ILE A 125 46.57 30.10 -15.38
CA ILE A 125 46.08 30.36 -16.74
C ILE A 125 44.85 31.28 -16.72
N ALA A 126 43.93 31.07 -15.78
CA ALA A 126 42.76 31.93 -15.62
C ALA A 126 43.12 33.37 -15.24
N GLU A 127 44.09 33.54 -14.34
CA GLU A 127 44.61 34.86 -13.96
C GLU A 127 45.30 35.58 -15.12
N GLU A 128 46.16 34.87 -15.87
CA GLU A 128 46.84 35.40 -17.06
C GLU A 128 45.84 35.80 -18.16
N ALA A 129 44.73 35.05 -18.28
CA ALA A 129 43.62 35.38 -19.18
C ALA A 129 42.74 36.55 -18.68
N GLY A 130 43.02 37.08 -17.49
CA GLY A 130 42.28 38.17 -16.86
C GLY A 130 40.90 37.76 -16.34
N ALA A 131 40.67 36.48 -16.06
CA ALA A 131 39.45 36.00 -15.43
C ALA A 131 39.55 36.17 -13.90
N PRO A 132 38.47 36.58 -13.21
CA PRO A 132 38.49 36.67 -11.75
C PRO A 132 38.69 35.29 -11.11
N ILE A 133 39.62 35.20 -10.16
CA ILE A 133 39.91 33.99 -9.37
C ILE A 133 39.57 34.21 -7.89
N LEU A 134 39.23 33.14 -7.17
CA LEU A 134 38.95 33.23 -5.73
C LEU A 134 40.22 33.55 -4.94
N PRO A 135 40.22 34.43 -3.94
CA PRO A 135 41.38 34.56 -3.04
C PRO A 135 41.72 33.22 -2.35
N GLY A 136 42.98 32.81 -2.37
CA GLY A 136 43.40 31.49 -1.89
C GLY A 136 44.92 31.30 -1.92
N SER A 137 45.40 30.12 -1.52
CA SER A 137 46.83 29.79 -1.51
C SER A 137 47.40 29.70 -2.92
N GLU A 138 48.51 30.39 -3.18
CA GLU A 138 49.22 30.37 -4.47
C GLU A 138 49.96 29.04 -4.74
N SER A 139 50.26 28.28 -3.69
CA SER A 139 50.92 26.97 -3.77
C SER A 139 50.31 25.98 -2.77
N PRO A 140 50.48 24.66 -2.96
CA PRO A 140 50.01 23.66 -2.01
C PRO A 140 50.52 23.91 -0.60
N LEU A 141 49.61 23.85 0.37
CA LEU A 141 49.92 24.06 1.79
C LEU A 141 50.55 22.78 2.35
N SER A 142 51.81 22.89 2.77
CA SER A 142 52.60 21.74 3.24
C SER A 142 52.47 21.53 4.75
N THR A 143 52.13 22.59 5.48
CA THR A 143 52.03 22.58 6.95
C THR A 143 50.73 23.20 7.46
N LEU A 144 50.27 22.75 8.64
CA LEU A 144 49.12 23.33 9.31
C LEU A 144 49.34 24.81 9.69
N GLY A 145 50.59 25.21 9.98
CA GLY A 145 50.94 26.58 10.32
C GLY A 145 50.67 27.56 9.18
N GLU A 146 51.06 27.20 7.96
CA GLU A 146 50.77 27.98 6.74
C GLU A 146 49.25 28.07 6.48
N ALA A 147 48.52 26.98 6.69
CA ALA A 147 47.07 26.95 6.53
C ALA A 147 46.36 27.86 7.54
N LEU A 148 46.80 27.88 8.81
CA LEU A 148 46.25 28.74 9.86
C LEU A 148 46.48 30.23 9.56
N GLN A 149 47.69 30.59 9.13
CA GLN A 149 48.02 31.97 8.79
C GLN A 149 47.15 32.47 7.63
N LEU A 150 47.07 31.69 6.55
CA LEU A 150 46.28 32.06 5.39
C LEU A 150 44.77 32.09 5.68
N ALA A 151 44.26 31.19 6.53
CA ALA A 151 42.85 31.21 6.94
C ALA A 151 42.49 32.46 7.76
N ASP A 152 43.41 32.95 8.61
CA ASP A 152 43.24 34.20 9.36
C ASP A 152 43.26 35.42 8.40
N GLU A 153 44.07 35.38 7.33
CA GLU A 153 44.12 36.42 6.28
C GLU A 153 42.86 36.43 5.38
N LEU A 154 42.37 35.27 4.95
CA LEU A 154 41.18 35.14 4.11
C LEU A 154 39.86 35.41 4.84
N ALA A 155 39.90 35.30 6.18
CA ALA A 155 38.78 35.25 7.11
C ALA A 155 37.82 34.07 6.88
N TYR A 156 37.42 33.43 7.98
CA TYR A 156 36.45 32.32 7.95
C TYR A 156 35.06 32.80 7.51
N PRO A 157 34.27 31.95 6.82
CA PRO A 157 34.58 30.56 6.43
C PRO A 157 35.55 30.44 5.25
N VAL A 158 36.34 29.36 5.26
CA VAL A 158 37.27 28.99 4.19
C VAL A 158 36.99 27.57 3.69
N MET A 159 37.34 27.28 2.44
CA MET A 159 37.17 25.97 1.81
C MET A 159 38.54 25.34 1.61
N LEU A 160 38.72 24.14 2.15
CA LEU A 160 39.91 23.34 1.95
C LEU A 160 39.66 22.30 0.86
N LYS A 161 40.58 22.20 -0.11
CA LYS A 161 40.43 21.34 -1.30
C LYS A 161 41.71 20.56 -1.59
N ALA A 162 41.58 19.35 -2.12
CA ALA A 162 42.69 18.56 -2.65
C ALA A 162 43.15 19.10 -4.01
N ALA A 163 44.47 19.20 -4.24
CA ALA A 163 45.03 19.77 -5.47
C ALA A 163 44.70 18.95 -6.74
N LYS A 164 44.68 17.62 -6.61
CA LYS A 164 44.36 16.67 -7.71
C LYS A 164 42.94 16.10 -7.62
N GLY A 165 42.08 16.72 -6.81
CA GLY A 165 40.74 16.20 -6.51
C GLY A 165 39.68 16.58 -7.53
N GLY A 166 38.87 15.60 -7.95
CA GLY A 166 37.69 15.77 -8.81
C GLY A 166 36.42 15.15 -8.22
N GLY A 167 35.24 15.62 -8.63
CA GLY A 167 33.95 15.02 -8.26
C GLY A 167 33.48 15.26 -6.82
N GLY A 168 33.93 16.34 -6.17
CA GLY A 168 33.49 16.75 -4.83
C GLY A 168 34.12 16.00 -3.65
N ARG A 169 35.05 15.05 -3.91
CA ARG A 169 35.81 14.32 -2.88
C ARG A 169 37.05 15.12 -2.46
N GLY A 170 37.43 15.06 -1.18
CA GLY A 170 38.55 15.84 -0.65
C GLY A 170 38.31 17.35 -0.51
N MET A 171 37.05 17.80 -0.37
CA MET A 171 36.67 19.19 -0.11
C MET A 171 35.99 19.33 1.26
N ARG A 172 36.34 20.36 2.04
CA ARG A 172 35.74 20.63 3.37
C ARG A 172 35.59 22.12 3.64
N VAL A 173 34.41 22.52 4.09
CA VAL A 173 34.17 23.86 4.61
C VAL A 173 34.67 23.93 6.05
N VAL A 174 35.51 24.91 6.35
CA VAL A 174 36.00 25.21 7.69
C VAL A 174 35.36 26.51 8.14
N GLN A 175 34.50 26.43 9.16
CA GLN A 175 33.69 27.58 9.62
C GLN A 175 34.43 28.42 10.66
N LYS A 176 35.32 27.80 11.44
CA LYS A 176 36.06 28.43 12.53
C LYS A 176 37.46 27.83 12.67
N LYS A 177 38.35 28.57 13.33
CA LYS A 177 39.76 28.21 13.52
C LYS A 177 39.97 26.84 14.17
N GLU A 178 39.13 26.48 15.13
CA GLU A 178 39.24 25.23 15.88
C GLU A 178 38.99 23.99 15.01
N GLN A 179 38.34 24.16 13.85
CA GLN A 179 38.02 23.06 12.94
C GLN A 179 39.13 22.80 11.91
N LEU A 180 40.04 23.75 11.69
CA LEU A 180 40.99 23.70 10.58
C LEU A 180 41.99 22.55 10.73
N GLU A 181 42.51 22.31 11.94
CA GLU A 181 43.48 21.23 12.20
C GLU A 181 42.93 19.85 11.82
N THR A 182 41.71 19.55 12.28
CA THR A 182 41.07 18.27 11.99
C THR A 182 40.74 18.14 10.50
N ALA A 183 40.22 19.20 9.88
CA ALA A 183 39.85 19.20 8.47
C ALA A 183 41.06 19.08 7.54
N PHE A 184 42.18 19.72 7.88
CA PHE A 184 43.44 19.69 7.12
C PHE A 184 44.02 18.28 7.09
N GLU A 185 44.16 17.61 8.24
CA GLU A 185 44.67 16.25 8.32
C GLU A 185 43.77 15.23 7.61
N GLN A 186 42.45 15.35 7.76
CA GLN A 186 41.49 14.49 7.08
C GLN A 186 41.58 14.64 5.56
N ALA A 187 41.61 15.88 5.04
CA ALA A 187 41.68 16.13 3.62
C ALA A 187 43.00 15.66 2.99
N ARG A 188 44.13 15.79 3.70
CA ARG A 188 45.42 15.24 3.24
C ARG A 188 45.41 13.72 3.15
N ARG A 189 44.86 13.04 4.17
CA ARG A 189 44.71 11.57 4.16
C ARG A 189 43.78 11.10 3.04
N GLU A 190 42.64 11.76 2.88
CA GLU A 190 41.67 11.46 1.83
C GLU A 190 42.28 11.70 0.43
N SER A 191 42.99 12.81 0.25
CA SER A 191 43.68 13.13 -0.99
C SER A 191 44.78 12.10 -1.32
N LEU A 192 45.56 11.69 -0.33
CA LEU A 192 46.60 10.68 -0.53
C LEU A 192 46.01 9.32 -0.91
N ALA A 193 44.95 8.90 -0.23
CA ALA A 193 44.28 7.62 -0.48
C ALA A 193 43.57 7.60 -1.85
N ALA A 194 42.95 8.71 -2.26
CA ALA A 194 42.15 8.78 -3.48
C ALA A 194 42.93 9.18 -4.73
N PHE A 195 43.94 10.06 -4.59
CA PHE A 195 44.62 10.71 -5.71
C PHE A 195 46.14 10.56 -5.67
N GLY A 196 46.70 9.86 -4.67
CA GLY A 196 48.13 9.58 -4.56
C GLY A 196 49.00 10.82 -4.24
N SER A 197 48.40 11.95 -3.87
CA SER A 197 49.09 13.16 -3.41
C SER A 197 48.44 13.69 -2.13
N ALA A 198 49.26 14.14 -1.17
CA ALA A 198 48.80 14.77 0.07
C ALA A 198 48.65 16.31 -0.04
N ASP A 199 48.72 16.86 -1.26
CA ASP A 199 48.67 18.30 -1.53
C ASP A 199 47.25 18.84 -1.37
N VAL A 200 47.11 19.87 -0.54
CA VAL A 200 45.84 20.57 -0.29
C VAL A 200 46.04 22.08 -0.42
N PHE A 201 44.98 22.79 -0.78
CA PHE A 201 44.97 24.24 -0.92
C PHE A 201 43.75 24.85 -0.21
N LEU A 202 43.84 26.12 0.14
CA LEU A 202 42.81 26.84 0.87
C LEU A 202 42.28 28.00 0.03
N GLU A 203 40.96 28.13 -0.07
CA GLU A 203 40.30 29.23 -0.77
C GLU A 203 39.24 29.88 0.10
N LYS A 204 38.92 31.12 -0.22
CA LYS A 204 37.77 31.80 0.36
C LYS A 204 36.48 31.04 0.04
N PHE A 205 35.66 30.77 1.05
CA PHE A 205 34.37 30.12 0.85
C PHE A 205 33.31 31.15 0.44
N ILE A 206 32.63 30.90 -0.68
CA ILE A 206 31.42 31.64 -1.05
C ILE A 206 30.23 30.94 -0.41
N ALA A 207 29.46 31.67 0.42
CA ALA A 207 28.38 31.09 1.21
C ALA A 207 27.13 30.74 0.40
N GLN A 208 26.81 31.55 -0.62
CA GLN A 208 25.64 31.37 -1.48
C GLN A 208 26.00 31.42 -2.97
N PRO A 209 26.86 30.52 -3.47
CA PRO A 209 27.24 30.57 -4.87
C PRO A 209 26.20 29.87 -5.74
N ARG A 210 26.00 30.43 -6.94
CA ARG A 210 25.51 29.70 -8.10
C ARG A 210 26.69 29.08 -8.83
N HIS A 211 26.52 27.86 -9.32
CA HIS A 211 27.52 27.20 -10.15
C HIS A 211 27.12 27.41 -11.62
N ILE A 212 27.85 28.27 -12.32
CA ILE A 212 27.61 28.60 -13.72
C ILE A 212 28.79 28.11 -14.54
N GLU A 213 28.53 27.45 -15.66
CA GLU A 213 29.58 26.91 -16.51
C GLU A 213 29.35 27.25 -17.97
N VAL A 214 30.42 27.41 -18.75
CA VAL A 214 30.34 27.84 -20.15
C VAL A 214 30.89 26.75 -21.05
N GLN A 215 30.09 26.33 -22.02
CA GLN A 215 30.51 25.40 -23.06
C GLN A 215 31.43 26.10 -24.06
N ILE A 216 32.59 25.51 -24.36
CA ILE A 216 33.49 25.98 -25.42
C ILE A 216 33.74 24.88 -26.47
N LEU A 217 33.99 25.31 -27.72
CA LEU A 217 34.40 24.47 -28.85
C LEU A 217 35.54 25.16 -29.59
N GLY A 218 36.70 24.53 -29.65
CA GLY A 218 37.86 25.02 -30.41
C GLY A 218 38.26 24.06 -31.53
N ASP A 219 38.65 24.56 -32.71
CA ASP A 219 39.21 23.72 -33.77
C ASP A 219 40.74 23.63 -33.72
N GLN A 220 41.35 22.96 -34.70
CA GLN A 220 42.80 22.87 -34.86
C GLN A 220 43.41 24.07 -35.61
N HIS A 221 42.58 25.09 -35.92
CA HIS A 221 42.93 26.27 -36.71
C HIS A 221 42.83 27.56 -35.88
N GLU A 222 42.94 27.43 -34.55
CA GLU A 222 42.93 28.53 -33.57
C GLU A 222 41.62 29.32 -33.53
N HIS A 223 40.50 28.74 -33.99
CA HIS A 223 39.17 29.31 -33.74
C HIS A 223 38.55 28.69 -32.49
N LEU A 224 37.94 29.53 -31.67
CA LEU A 224 37.26 29.13 -30.42
C LEU A 224 35.95 29.90 -30.28
N VAL A 225 34.85 29.18 -30.00
CA VAL A 225 33.53 29.75 -29.74
C VAL A 225 32.96 29.21 -28.42
N HIS A 226 32.06 29.95 -27.79
CA HIS A 226 31.23 29.47 -26.70
C HIS A 226 29.81 29.10 -27.17
N LEU A 227 29.22 28.08 -26.56
CA LEU A 227 27.82 27.69 -26.78
C LEU A 227 26.92 28.09 -25.59
N TYR A 228 27.16 29.30 -25.08
CA TYR A 228 26.51 29.86 -23.90
C TYR A 228 26.78 29.08 -22.60
N GLU A 229 26.08 29.48 -21.54
CA GLU A 229 26.22 28.98 -20.20
C GLU A 229 25.15 27.96 -19.80
N ARG A 230 25.47 27.16 -18.78
CA ARG A 230 24.55 26.31 -18.03
C ARG A 230 24.56 26.69 -16.56
N ASP A 231 23.41 26.57 -15.92
CA ASP A 231 23.27 26.66 -14.47
C ASP A 231 23.22 25.25 -13.88
N CYS A 232 24.24 24.92 -13.09
CA CYS A 232 24.42 23.64 -12.42
C CYS A 232 24.37 23.81 -10.90
N SER A 233 23.70 24.86 -10.40
CA SER A 233 23.62 25.19 -8.98
C SER A 233 22.82 24.17 -8.18
N VAL A 234 21.96 23.37 -8.80
CA VAL A 234 21.17 22.37 -8.07
C VAL A 234 22.06 21.14 -7.79
N GLN A 235 22.63 21.11 -6.58
CA GLN A 235 23.63 20.13 -6.17
C GLN A 235 23.29 19.49 -4.83
N ARG A 236 23.69 18.23 -4.65
CA ARG A 236 23.67 17.52 -3.36
C ARG A 236 25.09 17.08 -3.04
N ARG A 237 25.63 17.51 -1.90
CA ARG A 237 27.02 17.21 -1.48
C ARG A 237 28.04 17.47 -2.61
N HIS A 238 27.91 18.62 -3.28
CA HIS A 238 28.74 19.05 -4.41
C HIS A 238 28.61 18.21 -5.70
N GLN A 239 27.60 17.35 -5.81
CA GLN A 239 27.28 16.61 -7.04
C GLN A 239 26.08 17.25 -7.75
N LYS A 240 26.21 17.51 -9.06
CA LYS A 240 25.15 18.07 -9.91
C LYS A 240 23.99 17.10 -10.04
N VAL A 241 22.76 17.60 -9.84
CA VAL A 241 21.51 16.82 -9.86
C VAL A 241 20.61 17.25 -11.02
N VAL A 242 20.44 18.57 -11.19
CA VAL A 242 19.64 19.17 -12.27
C VAL A 242 20.42 20.32 -12.89
N GLU A 243 20.44 20.36 -14.20
CA GLU A 243 21.14 21.39 -14.98
C GLU A 243 20.18 22.12 -15.90
N ILE A 244 20.36 23.43 -16.08
CA ILE A 244 19.48 24.30 -16.87
C ILE A 244 20.32 25.06 -17.91
N ALA A 245 19.79 25.20 -19.13
CA ALA A 245 20.36 26.08 -20.15
C ALA A 245 19.27 26.94 -20.81
N PRO A 246 19.52 28.23 -21.09
CA PRO A 246 20.54 29.07 -20.47
C PRO A 246 20.23 29.32 -18.97
N ALA A 247 21.15 29.96 -18.24
CA ALA A 247 20.97 30.24 -16.81
C ALA A 247 19.82 31.24 -16.57
N LEU A 248 18.94 30.92 -15.62
CA LEU A 248 17.81 31.80 -15.25
C LEU A 248 18.28 33.02 -14.46
N LYS A 249 17.59 34.16 -14.61
CA LYS A 249 17.89 35.39 -13.85
C LYS A 249 19.37 35.81 -13.88
N LEU A 250 20.09 35.44 -14.94
CA LEU A 250 21.42 35.95 -15.22
C LEU A 250 21.25 37.11 -16.19
N ASP A 251 21.63 38.32 -15.76
CA ASP A 251 21.57 39.51 -16.60
C ASP A 251 22.54 39.36 -17.79
N THR A 252 22.23 40.06 -18.88
CA THR A 252 22.95 39.91 -20.14
C THR A 252 24.43 40.28 -20.02
N GLN A 253 24.76 41.30 -19.22
CA GLN A 253 26.13 41.74 -19.04
C GLN A 253 26.97 40.65 -18.35
N THR A 254 26.50 40.14 -17.20
CA THR A 254 27.20 39.06 -16.48
C THR A 254 27.36 37.82 -17.36
N ARG A 255 26.34 37.47 -18.16
CA ARG A 255 26.42 36.36 -19.12
C ARG A 255 27.52 36.57 -20.15
N GLU A 256 27.58 37.76 -20.77
CA GLU A 256 28.59 38.09 -21.76
C GLU A 256 30.00 38.07 -21.15
N GLU A 257 30.16 38.60 -19.94
CA GLU A 257 31.43 38.59 -19.20
C GLU A 257 31.90 37.16 -18.88
N LEU A 258 31.01 36.28 -18.41
CA LEU A 258 31.27 34.86 -18.17
C LEU A 258 31.72 34.14 -19.45
N CYS A 259 30.95 34.32 -20.53
CA CYS A 259 31.23 33.68 -21.80
C CYS A 259 32.56 34.16 -22.40
N LEU A 260 32.84 35.47 -22.33
CA LEU A 260 34.09 36.05 -22.80
C LEU A 260 35.27 35.58 -21.95
N ALA A 261 35.13 35.50 -20.63
CA ALA A 261 36.17 34.96 -19.75
C ALA A 261 36.51 33.51 -20.11
N ALA A 262 35.51 32.67 -20.37
CA ALA A 262 35.73 31.28 -20.80
C ALA A 262 36.50 31.19 -22.13
N VAL A 263 36.15 32.04 -23.12
CA VAL A 263 36.86 32.10 -24.40
C VAL A 263 38.29 32.61 -24.23
N LYS A 264 38.52 33.62 -23.38
CA LYS A 264 39.88 34.12 -23.08
C LYS A 264 40.76 33.03 -22.44
N ILE A 265 40.22 32.30 -21.46
CA ILE A 265 40.90 31.16 -20.83
C ILE A 265 41.27 30.10 -21.87
N GLY A 266 40.32 29.72 -22.73
CA GLY A 266 40.58 28.74 -23.79
C GLY A 266 41.61 29.22 -24.81
N ASN A 267 41.60 30.51 -25.20
CA ASN A 267 42.59 31.08 -26.11
C ASN A 267 44.01 31.08 -25.53
N GLN A 268 44.16 31.30 -24.21
CA GLN A 268 45.47 31.28 -23.53
C GLN A 268 46.19 29.93 -23.67
N VAL A 269 45.44 28.83 -23.82
CA VAL A 269 45.99 27.48 -24.02
C VAL A 269 45.82 26.94 -25.44
N ALA A 270 45.35 27.78 -26.37
CA ALA A 270 44.97 27.36 -27.73
C ALA A 270 44.08 26.11 -27.72
N TYR A 271 43.01 26.17 -26.90
CA TYR A 271 42.12 25.05 -26.60
C TYR A 271 41.52 24.45 -27.88
N ASN A 272 41.51 23.11 -27.97
CA ASN A 272 40.91 22.38 -29.08
C ASN A 272 39.91 21.33 -28.59
N ASN A 273 38.94 21.00 -29.44
CA ASN A 273 37.78 20.13 -29.16
C ASN A 273 36.77 20.77 -28.19
N ALA A 274 35.92 19.97 -27.55
CA ALA A 274 34.92 20.44 -26.59
C ALA A 274 35.46 20.46 -25.16
N GLY A 275 35.14 21.53 -24.44
CA GLY A 275 35.42 21.69 -23.02
C GLY A 275 34.41 22.56 -22.32
N THR A 276 34.50 22.62 -21.00
CA THR A 276 33.66 23.50 -20.18
C THR A 276 34.52 24.27 -19.18
N VAL A 277 34.28 25.57 -19.07
CA VAL A 277 34.89 26.42 -18.04
C VAL A 277 33.86 26.65 -16.93
N GLU A 278 34.19 26.32 -15.69
CA GLU A 278 33.29 26.40 -14.54
C GLU A 278 33.58 27.63 -13.66
N PHE A 279 32.52 28.27 -13.17
CA PHE A 279 32.56 29.47 -12.34
C PHE A 279 31.62 29.36 -11.13
N LEU A 280 31.99 29.98 -10.00
CA LEU A 280 31.06 30.30 -8.92
C LEU A 280 30.63 31.76 -9.06
N LEU A 281 29.34 32.02 -9.20
CA LEU A 281 28.74 33.35 -9.13
C LEU A 281 28.21 33.59 -7.71
N ASP A 282 28.78 34.55 -6.99
CA ASP A 282 28.29 34.97 -5.69
C ASP A 282 27.02 35.80 -5.83
N THR A 283 25.90 35.30 -5.30
CA THR A 283 24.60 35.99 -5.41
C THR A 283 24.53 37.29 -4.62
N ALA A 284 25.43 37.50 -3.64
CA ALA A 284 25.43 38.72 -2.84
C ALA A 284 26.13 39.90 -3.56
N SER A 285 27.27 39.63 -4.19
CA SER A 285 28.08 40.64 -4.88
C SER A 285 27.86 40.70 -6.39
N ASN A 286 27.17 39.69 -6.97
CA ASN A 286 27.04 39.47 -8.40
C ASN A 286 28.40 39.36 -9.13
N GLN A 287 29.44 38.90 -8.42
CA GLN A 287 30.77 38.65 -8.96
C GLN A 287 30.94 37.14 -9.21
N PHE A 288 31.58 36.78 -10.33
CA PHE A 288 31.89 35.39 -10.64
C PHE A 288 33.39 35.12 -10.49
N TYR A 289 33.72 33.86 -10.20
CA TYR A 289 35.09 33.41 -10.00
C TYR A 289 35.33 32.08 -10.68
N PHE A 290 36.44 31.96 -11.41
CA PHE A 290 36.87 30.72 -12.04
C PHE A 290 37.12 29.61 -10.99
N ILE A 291 36.75 28.37 -11.33
CA ILE A 291 36.99 27.19 -10.49
C ILE A 291 37.90 26.20 -11.19
N GLU A 292 37.48 25.72 -12.36
CA GLU A 292 38.19 24.67 -13.11
C GLU A 292 37.78 24.68 -14.59
N VAL A 293 38.58 24.02 -15.42
CA VAL A 293 38.18 23.64 -16.78
C VAL A 293 38.00 22.13 -16.79
N ASN A 294 36.89 21.66 -17.34
CA ASN A 294 36.68 20.26 -17.66
C ASN A 294 37.08 20.05 -19.12
N PRO A 295 38.27 19.48 -19.43
CA PRO A 295 38.79 19.42 -20.79
C PRO A 295 38.16 18.26 -21.60
N ARG A 296 36.83 18.16 -21.59
CA ARG A 296 36.04 17.07 -22.18
C ARG A 296 34.56 17.47 -22.31
N ILE A 297 33.77 16.59 -22.92
CA ILE A 297 32.31 16.66 -22.84
C ILE A 297 31.81 16.42 -21.40
N GLN A 298 30.65 16.98 -21.07
CA GLN A 298 29.97 16.78 -19.77
C GLN A 298 28.62 16.07 -19.95
N VAL A 299 28.09 15.55 -18.84
CA VAL A 299 26.82 14.80 -18.80
C VAL A 299 25.67 15.68 -19.31
N GLU A 300 25.71 16.95 -18.95
CA GLU A 300 24.75 18.04 -19.19
C GLU A 300 24.92 18.77 -20.52
N HIS A 301 25.79 18.31 -21.43
CA HIS A 301 25.89 18.88 -22.78
C HIS A 301 24.52 18.91 -23.50
N THR A 302 23.63 17.98 -23.18
CA THR A 302 22.32 17.81 -23.80
C THR A 302 21.41 19.04 -23.66
N VAL A 303 21.49 19.80 -22.56
CA VAL A 303 20.69 21.03 -22.40
C VAL A 303 21.21 22.14 -23.30
N THR A 304 22.52 22.22 -23.52
CA THR A 304 23.12 23.15 -24.48
C THR A 304 22.69 22.79 -25.90
N GLU A 305 22.82 21.53 -26.32
CA GLU A 305 22.36 21.09 -27.65
C GLU A 305 20.87 21.39 -27.86
N ALA A 306 20.05 21.22 -26.82
CA ALA A 306 18.61 21.46 -26.90
C ALA A 306 18.22 22.93 -27.11
N VAL A 307 19.03 23.88 -26.63
CA VAL A 307 18.75 25.33 -26.80
C VAL A 307 19.52 25.96 -27.95
N THR A 308 20.66 25.42 -28.36
CA THR A 308 21.44 25.95 -29.49
C THR A 308 21.14 25.25 -30.81
N GLY A 309 20.67 24.00 -30.77
CA GLY A 309 20.51 23.14 -31.95
C GLY A 309 21.82 22.57 -32.49
N ILE A 310 22.93 22.73 -31.75
CA ILE A 310 24.27 22.31 -32.16
C ILE A 310 24.56 20.92 -31.57
N ASP A 311 24.92 19.95 -32.42
CA ASP A 311 25.40 18.63 -31.98
C ASP A 311 26.88 18.73 -31.58
N ILE A 312 27.14 18.73 -30.27
CA ILE A 312 28.48 18.91 -29.71
C ILE A 312 29.35 17.69 -30.03
N VAL A 313 28.83 16.48 -29.90
CA VAL A 313 29.59 15.24 -30.17
C VAL A 313 30.00 15.15 -31.64
N LYS A 314 29.11 15.57 -32.55
CA LYS A 314 29.42 15.68 -33.98
C LYS A 314 30.57 16.65 -34.20
N CYS A 315 30.51 17.83 -33.59
CA CYS A 315 31.59 18.82 -33.66
C CYS A 315 32.91 18.24 -33.14
N GLN A 316 32.90 17.52 -32.01
CA GLN A 316 34.11 16.89 -31.45
C GLN A 316 34.78 15.94 -32.45
N ILE A 317 34.00 15.08 -33.12
CA ILE A 317 34.52 14.11 -34.10
C ILE A 317 35.08 14.84 -35.32
N LEU A 318 34.35 15.81 -35.88
CA LEU A 318 34.78 16.54 -37.08
C LEU A 318 36.02 17.43 -36.82
N ILE A 319 36.08 18.09 -35.67
CA ILE A 319 37.27 18.83 -35.22
C ILE A 319 38.48 17.91 -35.12
N ALA A 320 38.32 16.69 -34.59
CA ALA A 320 39.40 15.71 -34.52
C ALA A 320 39.86 15.22 -35.90
N GLN A 321 39.01 15.29 -36.94
CA GLN A 321 39.40 15.05 -38.35
C GLN A 321 40.18 16.23 -38.98
N GLY A 322 40.29 17.35 -38.27
CA GLY A 322 40.95 18.59 -38.69
C GLY A 322 40.02 19.55 -39.43
N ILE A 323 38.70 19.39 -39.33
CA ILE A 323 37.72 20.26 -39.98
C ILE A 323 37.58 21.57 -39.16
N PRO A 324 37.69 22.75 -39.79
CA PRO A 324 37.55 24.03 -39.10
C PRO A 324 36.09 24.31 -38.70
N LEU A 325 35.88 25.12 -37.65
CA LEU A 325 34.52 25.49 -37.18
C LEU A 325 33.68 26.19 -38.26
N SER A 326 34.32 26.86 -39.21
CA SER A 326 33.67 27.57 -40.33
C SER A 326 33.24 26.66 -41.48
N ASP A 327 33.61 25.37 -41.47
CA ASP A 327 33.22 24.43 -42.52
C ASP A 327 31.70 24.20 -42.51
N PRO A 328 31.02 24.12 -43.66
CA PRO A 328 29.57 23.90 -43.73
C PRO A 328 29.06 22.63 -43.03
N SER A 329 29.92 21.65 -42.77
CA SER A 329 29.56 20.44 -42.01
C SER A 329 29.43 20.68 -40.50
N ILE A 330 30.05 21.75 -39.97
CA ILE A 330 29.98 22.22 -38.58
C ILE A 330 29.13 23.50 -38.47
N ASP A 331 29.37 24.50 -39.32
CA ASP A 331 28.64 25.76 -39.47
C ASP A 331 28.62 26.69 -38.24
N LEU A 332 29.76 26.82 -37.55
CA LEU A 332 29.93 27.61 -36.31
C LEU A 332 30.93 28.78 -36.46
N GLY A 333 31.30 29.16 -37.68
CA GLY A 333 32.47 30.00 -37.97
C GLY A 333 32.59 31.35 -37.23
N ASN A 334 31.52 31.96 -36.73
CA ASN A 334 31.58 33.19 -35.94
C ASN A 334 30.63 33.12 -34.73
N GLN A 335 31.09 33.57 -33.56
CA GLN A 335 30.30 33.60 -32.32
C GLN A 335 28.90 34.24 -32.49
N SER A 336 28.78 35.26 -33.35
CA SER A 336 27.53 36.00 -33.58
C SER A 336 26.41 35.19 -34.24
N THR A 337 26.70 34.04 -34.86
CA THR A 337 25.68 33.16 -35.46
C THR A 337 25.05 32.19 -34.44
N ILE A 338 25.66 32.08 -33.25
CA ILE A 338 25.25 31.17 -32.18
C ILE A 338 24.26 31.91 -31.28
N SER A 339 23.09 31.32 -31.06
CA SER A 339 22.06 31.86 -30.16
C SER A 339 21.37 30.73 -29.40
N THR A 340 20.72 31.07 -28.29
CA THR A 340 19.85 30.15 -27.56
C THR A 340 18.39 30.39 -27.94
N ARG A 341 17.61 29.31 -28.03
CA ARG A 341 16.17 29.35 -28.25
C ARG A 341 15.43 28.62 -27.13
N GLY A 342 14.74 29.40 -26.30
CA GLY A 342 13.99 28.87 -25.17
C GLY A 342 14.90 28.39 -24.04
N TYR A 343 14.43 27.38 -23.30
CA TYR A 343 15.08 26.81 -22.14
C TYR A 343 15.04 25.29 -22.19
N ALA A 344 16.09 24.66 -21.68
CA ALA A 344 16.16 23.24 -21.43
C ALA A 344 16.59 22.96 -20.00
N LEU A 345 16.13 21.85 -19.43
CA LEU A 345 16.67 21.32 -18.19
C LEU A 345 16.82 19.81 -18.25
N GLN A 346 17.82 19.28 -17.56
CA GLN A 346 18.11 17.85 -17.50
C GLN A 346 17.93 17.33 -16.08
N CYS A 347 17.28 16.18 -15.97
CA CYS A 347 17.24 15.37 -14.75
C CYS A 347 17.83 13.99 -15.03
N ARG A 348 18.52 13.43 -14.03
CA ARG A 348 19.09 12.08 -14.09
C ARG A 348 18.23 11.16 -13.27
N VAL A 349 17.54 10.24 -13.93
CA VAL A 349 16.80 9.18 -13.23
C VAL A 349 17.80 8.10 -12.83
N THR A 350 17.93 7.88 -11.51
CA THR A 350 18.86 6.91 -10.91
C THR A 350 18.12 5.88 -10.08
N THR A 351 18.82 4.80 -9.69
CA THR A 351 18.29 3.82 -8.71
C THR A 351 18.47 4.24 -7.26
N GLU A 352 18.93 5.47 -6.99
CA GLU A 352 19.08 5.96 -5.62
C GLU A 352 17.73 6.12 -4.95
N ASP A 353 17.57 5.53 -3.77
CA ASP A 353 16.35 5.61 -2.98
C ASP A 353 16.38 6.85 -2.06
N PRO A 354 15.57 7.90 -2.35
CA PRO A 354 15.56 9.11 -1.54
C PRO A 354 15.10 8.88 -0.09
N GLU A 355 14.27 7.87 0.16
CA GLU A 355 13.79 7.49 1.49
C GLU A 355 14.88 6.76 2.30
N ASN A 356 15.88 6.19 1.62
CA ASN A 356 17.02 5.51 2.21
C ASN A 356 18.35 6.23 1.93
N GLN A 357 18.38 7.54 2.17
CA GLN A 357 19.57 8.39 2.07
C GLN A 357 20.27 8.39 0.69
N PHE A 358 19.53 8.07 -0.38
CA PHE A 358 20.02 7.93 -1.76
C PHE A 358 21.02 6.78 -1.92
N LEU A 359 20.89 5.73 -1.11
CA LEU A 359 21.58 4.48 -1.38
C LEU A 359 21.07 3.91 -2.72
N PRO A 360 21.96 3.55 -3.67
CA PRO A 360 21.52 2.95 -4.92
C PRO A 360 20.93 1.57 -4.70
N ASP A 361 19.75 1.35 -5.26
CA ASP A 361 19.10 0.05 -5.35
C ASP A 361 19.62 -0.74 -6.56
N TYR A 362 19.57 -2.07 -6.46
CA TYR A 362 20.11 -3.00 -7.45
C TYR A 362 19.15 -4.16 -7.65
N GLY A 363 19.23 -4.79 -8.82
CA GLY A 363 18.37 -5.92 -9.14
C GLY A 363 17.86 -5.86 -10.57
N ARG A 364 16.84 -6.68 -10.83
CA ARG A 364 16.28 -6.81 -12.17
C ARG A 364 15.13 -5.82 -12.35
N ILE A 365 15.20 -5.03 -13.42
CA ILE A 365 14.09 -4.18 -13.86
C ILE A 365 13.03 -5.08 -14.48
N GLY A 366 11.95 -5.37 -13.76
CA GLY A 366 10.83 -6.18 -14.26
C GLY A 366 10.03 -5.47 -15.36
N HIS A 367 9.92 -4.15 -15.27
CA HIS A 367 9.23 -3.34 -16.28
C HIS A 367 9.83 -1.94 -16.39
N TYR A 368 10.04 -1.48 -17.62
CA TYR A 368 10.52 -0.15 -17.94
C TYR A 368 9.66 0.50 -19.02
N ARG A 369 9.01 1.63 -18.69
CA ARG A 369 8.35 2.53 -19.65
C ARG A 369 8.86 3.94 -19.44
N SER A 370 9.35 4.57 -20.50
CA SER A 370 9.82 5.94 -20.49
C SER A 370 8.69 6.96 -20.67
N GLY A 371 8.84 8.15 -20.06
CA GLY A 371 8.03 9.32 -20.40
C GLY A 371 8.60 10.04 -21.62
N SER A 372 7.86 10.13 -22.72
CA SER A 372 8.34 10.65 -24.02
C SER A 372 7.40 11.73 -24.58
N GLY A 373 7.60 12.21 -25.80
CA GLY A 373 6.71 13.20 -26.45
C GLY A 373 7.41 14.53 -26.77
N MET A 374 6.65 15.51 -27.27
CA MET A 374 7.21 16.77 -27.77
C MET A 374 8.05 17.50 -26.71
N GLY A 375 9.28 17.85 -27.08
CA GLY A 375 10.22 18.55 -26.20
C GLY A 375 10.81 17.71 -25.08
N ILE A 376 10.76 16.37 -25.18
CA ILE A 376 11.48 15.44 -24.30
C ILE A 376 12.53 14.68 -25.12
N ARG A 377 13.78 14.73 -24.66
CA ARG A 377 14.90 13.93 -25.14
C ARG A 377 15.30 12.92 -24.06
N LEU A 378 15.62 11.71 -24.49
CA LEU A 378 16.02 10.61 -23.61
C LEU A 378 17.36 10.01 -24.05
N ASP A 379 18.32 10.02 -23.14
CA ASP A 379 19.62 9.37 -23.29
C ASP A 379 19.71 8.26 -22.24
N ALA A 380 19.28 7.06 -22.64
CA ALA A 380 19.20 5.89 -21.77
C ALA A 380 20.58 5.27 -21.54
N GLY A 381 20.88 4.93 -20.29
CA GLY A 381 22.07 4.19 -19.88
C GLY A 381 21.80 2.68 -19.89
N THR A 382 21.46 2.13 -18.73
CA THR A 382 21.27 0.69 -18.50
C THR A 382 19.81 0.26 -18.53
N ALA A 383 18.86 1.19 -18.68
CA ALA A 383 17.45 0.92 -18.44
C ALA A 383 16.70 0.33 -19.64
N PHE A 384 16.24 -0.93 -19.49
CA PHE A 384 15.28 -1.60 -20.37
C PHE A 384 14.55 -2.70 -19.58
N SER A 385 13.41 -3.18 -20.08
CA SER A 385 12.68 -4.29 -19.43
C SER A 385 13.54 -5.56 -19.44
N GLY A 386 13.82 -6.10 -18.26
CA GLY A 386 14.70 -7.25 -18.04
C GLY A 386 16.15 -6.89 -17.69
N ALA A 387 16.53 -5.60 -17.73
CA ALA A 387 17.88 -5.15 -17.39
C ALA A 387 18.29 -5.54 -15.96
N LEU A 388 19.57 -5.85 -15.77
CA LEU A 388 20.16 -6.10 -14.45
C LEU A 388 21.00 -4.90 -14.04
N VAL A 389 20.58 -4.21 -12.97
CA VAL A 389 21.34 -3.13 -12.35
C VAL A 389 22.30 -3.75 -11.33
N THR A 390 23.60 -3.51 -11.52
CA THR A 390 24.67 -4.09 -10.69
C THR A 390 25.29 -3.06 -9.75
N PRO A 391 25.87 -3.47 -8.61
CA PRO A 391 26.50 -2.55 -7.64
C PRO A 391 27.87 -2.00 -8.03
N TYR A 392 28.37 -2.31 -9.24
CA TYR A 392 29.74 -2.00 -9.62
C TYR A 392 29.94 -0.60 -10.21
N TYR A 393 28.87 0.01 -10.73
CA TYR A 393 28.90 1.23 -11.54
C TYR A 393 27.98 2.32 -10.98
N ASP A 394 27.87 3.43 -11.69
CA ASP A 394 26.92 4.49 -11.37
C ASP A 394 25.47 4.00 -11.48
N SER A 395 24.59 4.63 -10.70
CA SER A 395 23.18 4.28 -10.54
C SER A 395 22.28 4.82 -11.68
N LEU A 396 22.87 5.37 -12.74
CA LEU A 396 22.14 6.04 -13.81
C LEU A 396 21.32 5.07 -14.66
N LEU A 397 20.01 5.31 -14.72
CA LEU A 397 19.09 4.61 -15.61
C LEU A 397 18.93 5.34 -16.94
N VAL A 398 18.55 6.61 -16.89
CA VAL A 398 18.27 7.44 -18.07
C VAL A 398 18.41 8.92 -17.74
N LYS A 399 18.98 9.70 -18.65
CA LYS A 399 18.92 11.15 -18.62
C LYS A 399 17.67 11.62 -19.36
N VAL A 400 16.94 12.52 -18.73
CA VAL A 400 15.74 13.13 -19.29
C VAL A 400 16.03 14.60 -19.47
N THR A 401 15.98 15.09 -20.70
CA THR A 401 16.13 16.51 -21.01
C THR A 401 14.81 17.03 -21.56
N SER A 402 14.21 18.01 -20.89
CA SER A 402 13.05 18.72 -21.39
C SER A 402 13.46 20.06 -21.98
N SER A 403 12.77 20.49 -23.04
CA SER A 403 12.95 21.82 -23.63
C SER A 403 11.62 22.47 -24.00
N SER A 404 11.55 23.80 -23.90
CA SER A 404 10.41 24.62 -24.30
C SER A 404 10.82 26.09 -24.50
N LEU A 405 9.94 26.92 -25.06
CA LEU A 405 10.20 28.38 -25.19
C LEU A 405 10.18 29.11 -23.84
N SER A 406 9.48 28.56 -22.84
CA SER A 406 9.41 29.06 -21.47
C SER A 406 9.99 28.03 -20.50
N PHE A 407 10.77 28.47 -19.53
CA PHE A 407 11.32 27.60 -18.49
C PHE A 407 10.22 26.87 -17.71
N LEU A 408 9.14 27.57 -17.34
CA LEU A 408 8.01 26.96 -16.62
C LEU A 408 7.37 25.82 -17.42
N ASP A 409 7.26 25.97 -18.75
CA ASP A 409 6.73 24.90 -19.59
C ASP A 409 7.73 23.75 -19.75
N SER A 410 9.03 24.04 -19.76
CA SER A 410 10.07 23.01 -19.71
C SER A 410 10.02 22.20 -18.41
N ALA A 411 9.82 22.85 -17.26
CA ALA A 411 9.63 22.21 -15.96
C ALA A 411 8.33 21.40 -15.90
N ARG A 412 7.21 21.92 -16.45
CA ARG A 412 5.95 21.15 -16.58
C ARG A 412 6.11 19.92 -17.47
N ARG A 413 6.84 20.03 -18.58
CA ARG A 413 7.18 18.88 -19.45
C ARG A 413 8.02 17.85 -18.71
N MET A 414 9.02 18.29 -17.94
CA MET A 414 9.84 17.40 -17.09
C MET A 414 8.96 16.68 -16.07
N LYS A 415 8.14 17.40 -15.30
CA LYS A 415 7.19 16.81 -14.33
C LYS A 415 6.32 15.75 -14.99
N ARG A 416 5.72 16.07 -16.14
CA ARG A 416 4.85 15.15 -16.87
C ARG A 416 5.62 13.90 -17.31
N ALA A 417 6.81 14.06 -17.88
CA ALA A 417 7.65 12.93 -18.29
C ALA A 417 8.01 12.03 -17.09
N LEU A 418 8.48 12.62 -15.98
CA LEU A 418 8.79 11.91 -14.73
C LEU A 418 7.58 11.13 -14.18
N LEU A 419 6.38 11.72 -14.20
CA LEU A 419 5.14 11.04 -13.76
C LEU A 419 4.66 9.95 -14.72
N GLU A 420 5.08 9.96 -15.99
CA GLU A 420 4.76 8.92 -16.97
C GLU A 420 5.68 7.70 -16.88
N PHE A 421 6.90 7.88 -16.34
CA PHE A 421 7.84 6.79 -16.13
C PHE A 421 7.22 5.67 -15.28
N ARG A 422 7.45 4.43 -15.70
CA ARG A 422 7.12 3.24 -14.90
C ARG A 422 8.35 2.36 -14.87
N VAL A 423 9.08 2.45 -13.76
CA VAL A 423 10.21 1.57 -13.44
C VAL A 423 9.78 0.67 -12.30
N ARG A 424 9.93 -0.65 -12.47
CA ARG A 424 9.58 -1.67 -11.48
C ARG A 424 10.72 -2.66 -11.31
N GLY A 425 10.89 -3.15 -10.09
CA GLY A 425 11.96 -4.07 -9.70
C GLY A 425 13.17 -3.40 -9.04
N VAL A 426 13.28 -2.07 -9.14
CA VAL A 426 14.23 -1.25 -8.38
C VAL A 426 13.55 0.09 -8.00
N LYS A 427 13.96 0.68 -6.88
CA LYS A 427 13.62 2.04 -6.46
C LYS A 427 14.26 3.07 -7.39
N THR A 428 13.73 4.29 -7.38
CA THR A 428 14.23 5.39 -8.21
C THR A 428 14.12 6.73 -7.50
N ASN A 429 14.96 7.69 -7.88
CA ASN A 429 14.92 9.06 -7.38
C ASN A 429 13.79 9.94 -7.98
N ILE A 430 12.86 9.37 -8.76
CA ILE A 430 11.79 10.10 -9.46
C ILE A 430 10.93 10.96 -8.51
N PRO A 431 10.45 10.48 -7.34
CA PRO A 431 9.63 11.29 -6.45
C PRO A 431 10.34 12.57 -6.01
N PHE A 432 11.62 12.46 -5.66
CA PHE A 432 12.47 13.60 -5.34
C PHE A 432 12.62 14.58 -6.51
N LEU A 433 12.85 14.08 -7.73
CA LEU A 433 12.93 14.94 -8.92
C LEU A 433 11.62 15.68 -9.19
N VAL A 434 10.45 15.05 -8.96
CA VAL A 434 9.14 15.69 -9.11
C VAL A 434 8.96 16.83 -8.10
N ASN A 435 9.31 16.61 -6.83
CA ASN A 435 9.30 17.65 -5.80
C ASN A 435 10.21 18.81 -6.19
N LEU A 436 11.43 18.52 -6.63
CA LEU A 436 12.45 19.50 -7.02
C LEU A 436 11.97 20.38 -8.19
N VAL A 437 11.55 19.79 -9.30
CA VAL A 437 11.19 20.56 -10.51
C VAL A 437 9.89 21.35 -10.37
N THR A 438 9.13 21.11 -9.30
CA THR A 438 7.91 21.85 -8.97
C THR A 438 8.07 22.84 -7.82
N HIS A 439 9.24 22.85 -7.17
CA HIS A 439 9.50 23.71 -6.03
C HIS A 439 9.51 25.20 -6.43
N PRO A 440 8.85 26.10 -5.68
CA PRO A 440 8.77 27.52 -6.02
C PRO A 440 10.14 28.19 -6.20
N GLN A 441 11.13 27.85 -5.37
CA GLN A 441 12.48 28.42 -5.49
C GLN A 441 13.18 28.00 -6.79
N PHE A 442 13.02 26.73 -7.19
CA PHE A 442 13.54 26.21 -8.47
C PHE A 442 12.87 26.88 -9.66
N LEU A 443 11.53 26.95 -9.66
CA LEU A 443 10.75 27.61 -10.71
C LEU A 443 11.09 29.10 -10.86
N SER A 444 11.49 29.75 -9.76
CA SER A 444 11.92 31.14 -9.76
C SER A 444 13.36 31.36 -10.22
N GLY A 445 14.18 30.31 -10.40
CA GLY A 445 15.61 30.43 -10.73
C GLY A 445 16.46 31.02 -9.59
N GLY A 446 16.02 30.88 -8.34
CA GLY A 446 16.72 31.37 -7.13
C GLY A 446 17.51 30.30 -6.38
N CYS A 447 17.92 29.22 -7.06
CA CYS A 447 18.67 28.14 -6.43
C CYS A 447 20.16 28.51 -6.33
N THR A 448 20.75 28.22 -5.18
CA THR A 448 22.20 28.20 -4.96
C THR A 448 22.66 26.75 -4.80
N THR A 449 23.97 26.53 -4.75
CA THR A 449 24.58 25.21 -4.45
C THR A 449 24.14 24.57 -3.14
N ARG A 450 23.51 25.36 -2.25
CA ARG A 450 22.99 24.91 -0.94
C ARG A 450 21.49 24.62 -0.94
N PHE A 451 20.79 24.86 -2.04
CA PHE A 451 19.34 24.74 -2.13
C PHE A 451 18.83 23.39 -1.58
N LEU A 452 19.41 22.27 -2.02
CA LEU A 452 18.95 20.95 -1.55
C LEU A 452 19.24 20.69 -0.08
N ASP A 453 20.31 21.25 0.47
CA ASP A 453 20.69 21.11 1.88
C ASP A 453 19.81 21.99 2.80
N GLU A 454 19.18 23.04 2.26
CA GLU A 454 18.37 24.03 3.00
C GLU A 454 16.86 23.84 2.81
N THR A 455 16.41 22.81 2.08
CA THR A 455 14.99 22.61 1.74
C THR A 455 14.53 21.19 2.12
N PRO A 456 14.29 20.91 3.43
CA PRO A 456 13.89 19.59 3.93
C PRO A 456 12.57 19.05 3.33
N GLU A 457 11.66 19.94 2.92
CA GLU A 457 10.38 19.60 2.32
C GLU A 457 10.51 18.84 0.98
N LEU A 458 11.66 18.92 0.29
CA LEU A 458 11.93 18.12 -0.91
C LEU A 458 11.99 16.61 -0.63
N PHE A 459 12.25 16.24 0.63
CA PHE A 459 12.37 14.85 1.08
C PHE A 459 11.08 14.32 1.73
N GLN A 460 9.98 15.07 1.63
CA GLN A 460 8.66 14.60 2.01
C GLN A 460 7.98 13.99 0.76
N PHE A 461 7.81 12.68 0.76
CA PHE A 461 7.24 11.94 -0.36
C PHE A 461 5.83 11.47 -0.03
N GLU A 462 4.91 11.60 -0.98
CA GLU A 462 3.60 10.96 -0.85
C GLU A 462 3.74 9.45 -1.11
N PRO A 463 3.19 8.59 -0.23
CA PRO A 463 3.20 7.15 -0.46
C PRO A 463 2.50 6.82 -1.78
N HIS A 464 3.22 6.16 -2.70
CA HIS A 464 2.61 5.68 -3.93
C HIS A 464 1.58 4.59 -3.62
N ARG A 465 0.32 4.81 -4.01
CA ARG A 465 -0.74 3.81 -3.87
C ARG A 465 -0.55 2.68 -4.88
N ASP A 466 0.07 1.58 -4.47
CA ASP A 466 0.28 0.38 -5.31
C ASP A 466 -0.88 -0.63 -5.21
N ARG A 467 -2.12 -0.13 -5.32
CA ARG A 467 -3.34 -0.94 -5.09
C ARG A 467 -3.43 -2.15 -6.02
N ALA A 468 -3.09 -1.96 -7.30
CA ALA A 468 -3.19 -3.03 -8.29
C ALA A 468 -2.26 -4.20 -7.94
N THR A 469 -0.99 -3.92 -7.63
CA THR A 469 -0.01 -4.95 -7.26
C THR A 469 -0.45 -5.72 -6.02
N LYS A 470 -0.90 -5.01 -4.97
CA LYS A 470 -1.41 -5.62 -3.73
C LYS A 470 -2.62 -6.54 -3.97
N LEU A 471 -3.57 -6.13 -4.82
CA LEU A 471 -4.70 -6.97 -5.19
C LEU A 471 -4.26 -8.22 -5.97
N PHE A 472 -3.22 -8.13 -6.79
CA PHE A 472 -2.70 -9.30 -7.50
C PHE A 472 -1.95 -10.24 -6.58
N GLU A 473 -1.25 -9.73 -5.57
CA GLU A 473 -0.66 -10.56 -4.52
C GLU A 473 -1.71 -11.39 -3.80
N TYR A 474 -2.88 -10.80 -3.49
CA TYR A 474 -4.00 -11.54 -2.94
C TYR A 474 -4.52 -12.62 -3.90
N LEU A 475 -4.80 -12.25 -5.15
CA LEU A 475 -5.31 -13.19 -6.15
C LEU A 475 -4.31 -14.32 -6.44
N ALA A 476 -3.01 -14.01 -6.46
CA ALA A 476 -1.95 -14.99 -6.60
C ALA A 476 -1.89 -15.93 -5.40
N ASP A 477 -1.97 -15.41 -4.17
CA ASP A 477 -1.98 -16.20 -2.93
C ASP A 477 -3.17 -17.16 -2.91
N VAL A 478 -4.40 -16.68 -3.17
CA VAL A 478 -5.60 -17.52 -3.20
C VAL A 478 -5.52 -18.56 -4.33
N THR A 479 -4.93 -18.22 -5.47
CA THR A 479 -4.79 -19.15 -6.60
C THR A 479 -3.83 -20.31 -6.28
N VAL A 480 -2.73 -20.02 -5.58
CA VAL A 480 -1.72 -21.04 -5.23
C VAL A 480 -2.13 -21.81 -3.96
N ASN A 481 -2.54 -21.10 -2.92
CA ASN A 481 -2.72 -21.64 -1.57
C ASN A 481 -4.18 -21.94 -1.21
N GLY A 482 -5.14 -21.53 -2.04
CA GLY A 482 -6.57 -21.58 -1.71
C GLY A 482 -6.99 -20.50 -0.70
N HIS A 483 -8.30 -20.34 -0.51
CA HIS A 483 -8.84 -19.42 0.48
C HIS A 483 -9.04 -20.13 1.83
N PRO A 484 -8.60 -19.56 2.98
CA PRO A 484 -8.73 -20.21 4.29
C PRO A 484 -10.16 -20.60 4.69
N LEU A 485 -11.16 -19.85 4.19
CA LEU A 485 -12.58 -20.16 4.43
C LEU A 485 -13.11 -21.34 3.60
N VAL A 486 -12.37 -21.80 2.59
CA VAL A 486 -12.79 -22.88 1.68
C VAL A 486 -11.83 -24.05 1.89
N PRO A 487 -12.03 -24.84 2.97
CA PRO A 487 -11.11 -25.94 3.32
C PRO A 487 -11.07 -27.04 2.25
N LYS A 488 -12.16 -27.21 1.49
CA LYS A 488 -12.22 -28.09 0.33
C LYS A 488 -12.87 -27.37 -0.84
N LYS A 489 -12.14 -27.26 -1.95
CA LYS A 489 -12.65 -26.67 -3.19
C LYS A 489 -13.83 -27.50 -3.72
N PRO A 490 -14.97 -26.88 -4.06
CA PRO A 490 -16.09 -27.60 -4.67
C PRO A 490 -15.73 -28.23 -6.01
N GLU A 491 -16.41 -29.32 -6.36
CA GLU A 491 -16.22 -29.98 -7.67
C GLU A 491 -16.64 -29.10 -8.85
N VAL A 492 -17.68 -28.29 -8.66
CA VAL A 492 -18.20 -27.36 -9.66
C VAL A 492 -18.24 -25.97 -9.04
N ILE A 493 -17.57 -25.01 -9.68
CA ILE A 493 -17.56 -23.61 -9.25
C ILE A 493 -18.21 -22.77 -10.32
N ARG A 494 -19.23 -21.99 -9.95
CA ARG A 494 -19.78 -20.98 -10.84
C ARG A 494 -18.76 -19.85 -11.03
N ARG A 495 -18.32 -19.65 -12.27
CA ARG A 495 -17.47 -18.51 -12.69
C ARG A 495 -18.22 -17.47 -13.50
N LEU A 496 -19.38 -17.82 -14.07
CA LEU A 496 -20.22 -16.88 -14.80
C LEU A 496 -20.76 -15.82 -13.85
N ALA A 497 -20.69 -14.55 -14.27
CA ALA A 497 -21.31 -13.45 -13.55
C ALA A 497 -22.79 -13.74 -13.25
N ALA A 498 -23.28 -13.20 -12.14
CA ALA A 498 -24.71 -13.26 -11.83
C ALA A 498 -25.46 -12.33 -12.82
N PRO A 499 -26.59 -12.79 -13.40
CA PRO A 499 -27.35 -11.98 -14.36
C PRO A 499 -28.07 -10.84 -13.63
N VAL A 500 -27.48 -9.64 -13.66
CA VAL A 500 -28.07 -8.43 -13.06
C VAL A 500 -29.32 -8.02 -13.86
N PRO A 501 -30.49 -7.88 -13.24
CA PRO A 501 -31.70 -7.45 -13.95
C PRO A 501 -31.55 -6.05 -14.54
N GLU A 502 -31.95 -5.88 -15.80
CA GLU A 502 -31.87 -4.57 -16.47
C GLU A 502 -32.81 -3.54 -15.82
N VAL A 503 -32.28 -2.35 -15.55
CA VAL A 503 -33.06 -1.23 -15.01
C VAL A 503 -32.63 0.08 -15.64
N ASN A 504 -33.60 0.92 -16.01
CA ASN A 504 -33.32 2.25 -16.54
C ASN A 504 -32.97 3.20 -15.40
N THR A 505 -31.68 3.48 -15.23
CA THR A 505 -31.15 4.38 -14.21
C THR A 505 -31.16 5.86 -14.63
N LYS A 506 -31.85 6.22 -15.73
CA LYS A 506 -32.07 7.62 -16.12
C LYS A 506 -33.13 8.26 -15.22
N GLY A 507 -32.69 9.04 -14.24
CA GLY A 507 -33.57 9.82 -13.36
C GLY A 507 -33.23 9.60 -11.89
N LYS A 508 -34.19 9.89 -11.01
CA LYS A 508 -34.12 9.51 -9.60
C LYS A 508 -34.99 8.27 -9.37
N PRO A 509 -34.62 7.37 -8.44
CA PRO A 509 -35.52 6.31 -7.99
C PRO A 509 -36.87 6.88 -7.50
N PRO A 510 -37.97 6.12 -7.58
CA PRO A 510 -39.25 6.52 -7.01
C PRO A 510 -39.14 6.82 -5.51
N GLU A 511 -39.96 7.74 -4.99
CA GLU A 511 -40.02 7.95 -3.55
C GLU A 511 -40.57 6.71 -2.85
N GLY A 512 -39.92 6.29 -1.77
CA GLY A 512 -40.30 5.11 -0.99
C GLY A 512 -40.55 5.45 0.49
N THR A 513 -40.56 4.41 1.32
CA THR A 513 -40.81 4.52 2.77
C THR A 513 -39.80 5.40 3.48
N ARG A 514 -38.57 5.52 2.98
CA ARG A 514 -37.57 6.39 3.60
C ARG A 514 -37.89 7.87 3.46
N GLN A 515 -38.31 8.32 2.28
CA GLN A 515 -38.74 9.71 2.08
C GLN A 515 -39.90 10.04 3.02
N LYS A 516 -40.88 9.13 3.09
CA LYS A 516 -42.03 9.28 3.98
C LYS A 516 -41.64 9.34 5.46
N PHE A 517 -40.71 8.49 5.91
CA PHE A 517 -40.18 8.56 7.28
C PHE A 517 -39.46 9.88 7.56
N LYS A 518 -38.61 10.36 6.64
CA LYS A 518 -37.91 11.63 6.81
C LYS A 518 -38.87 12.83 6.83
N GLU A 519 -40.01 12.75 6.15
CA GLU A 519 -41.06 13.78 6.21
C GLU A 519 -41.88 13.73 7.51
N LEU A 520 -42.31 12.53 7.92
CA LEU A 520 -43.26 12.36 9.03
C LEU A 520 -42.59 12.33 10.41
N GLY A 521 -41.34 11.85 10.50
CA GLY A 521 -40.69 11.48 11.75
C GLY A 521 -41.26 10.21 12.37
N GLY A 522 -40.59 9.65 13.39
CA GLY A 522 -40.87 8.30 13.91
C GLY A 522 -42.31 8.04 14.33
N LYS A 523 -42.89 8.89 15.18
CA LYS A 523 -44.26 8.71 15.70
C LYS A 523 -45.33 8.72 14.60
N LYS A 524 -45.36 9.76 13.76
CA LYS A 524 -46.35 9.88 12.67
C LYS A 524 -46.11 8.85 11.57
N PHE A 525 -44.87 8.39 11.39
CA PHE A 525 -44.59 7.28 10.50
C PHE A 525 -45.20 5.98 11.03
N GLY A 526 -45.10 5.69 12.34
CA GLY A 526 -45.79 4.57 12.97
C GLY A 526 -47.32 4.66 12.82
N GLU A 527 -47.90 5.85 12.97
CA GLU A 527 -49.32 6.10 12.70
C GLU A 527 -49.69 5.84 11.22
N TRP A 528 -48.81 6.20 10.28
CA TRP A 528 -49.01 5.87 8.86
C TRP A 528 -49.01 4.36 8.62
N VAL A 529 -48.08 3.63 9.24
CA VAL A 529 -48.01 2.16 9.14
C VAL A 529 -49.30 1.51 9.65
N LEU A 530 -49.84 1.95 10.79
CA LEU A 530 -51.11 1.44 11.34
C LEU A 530 -52.30 1.64 10.40
N ASN A 531 -52.28 2.71 9.60
CA ASN A 531 -53.36 3.05 8.68
C ASN A 531 -53.22 2.39 7.31
N GLU A 532 -52.15 1.64 7.07
CA GLU A 532 -51.91 0.95 5.80
C GLU A 532 -52.75 -0.34 5.71
N LYS A 533 -53.49 -0.48 4.60
CA LYS A 533 -54.31 -1.68 4.38
C LYS A 533 -53.48 -2.86 3.89
N ARG A 534 -52.38 -2.59 3.19
CA ARG A 534 -51.44 -3.61 2.69
C ARG A 534 -50.69 -4.24 3.86
N LEU A 535 -50.36 -5.52 3.76
CA LEU A 535 -49.28 -6.08 4.59
C LEU A 535 -47.95 -5.53 4.05
N LEU A 536 -47.27 -4.73 4.86
CA LEU A 536 -45.95 -4.21 4.49
C LEU A 536 -44.88 -5.28 4.69
N ILE A 537 -43.83 -5.26 3.86
CA ILE A 537 -42.81 -6.31 3.85
C ILE A 537 -41.42 -5.73 4.09
N THR A 538 -40.68 -6.36 4.99
CA THR A 538 -39.23 -6.21 5.14
C THR A 538 -38.52 -7.33 4.39
N ASP A 539 -37.63 -6.98 3.45
CA ASP A 539 -36.74 -7.97 2.83
C ASP A 539 -35.50 -8.21 3.71
N THR A 540 -35.27 -9.46 4.09
CA THR A 540 -34.15 -9.89 4.94
C THR A 540 -32.99 -10.51 4.17
N THR A 541 -33.07 -10.52 2.83
CA THR A 541 -32.08 -11.14 1.93
C THR A 541 -30.66 -10.65 2.22
N PHE A 542 -30.48 -9.36 2.54
CA PHE A 542 -29.16 -8.73 2.73
C PHE A 542 -28.57 -8.97 4.13
N ARG A 543 -29.31 -9.57 5.06
CA ARG A 543 -28.88 -9.78 6.45
C ARG A 543 -29.24 -11.17 6.96
N ASP A 544 -30.47 -11.40 7.41
CA ASP A 544 -30.80 -12.63 8.16
C ASP A 544 -30.79 -13.89 7.29
N ALA A 545 -31.12 -13.74 6.00
CA ALA A 545 -31.20 -14.86 5.09
C ALA A 545 -29.86 -15.57 4.90
N HIS A 546 -28.84 -14.81 4.50
CA HIS A 546 -27.48 -15.36 4.33
C HIS A 546 -26.79 -15.63 5.68
N GLN A 547 -27.18 -14.95 6.76
CA GLN A 547 -26.74 -15.33 8.11
C GLN A 547 -27.24 -16.73 8.49
N SER A 548 -28.45 -17.10 8.08
CA SER A 548 -29.06 -18.39 8.39
C SER A 548 -28.58 -19.52 7.46
N LEU A 549 -28.42 -19.23 6.17
CA LEU A 549 -28.13 -20.23 5.13
C LEU A 549 -26.64 -20.34 4.77
N LEU A 550 -25.89 -19.24 4.82
CA LEU A 550 -24.55 -19.10 4.25
C LEU A 550 -23.52 -18.61 5.28
N ALA A 551 -23.78 -18.84 6.57
CA ALA A 551 -22.93 -18.44 7.69
C ALA A 551 -22.52 -16.94 7.66
N THR A 552 -23.37 -16.08 7.13
CA THR A 552 -23.12 -14.62 6.98
C THR A 552 -21.95 -14.29 6.05
N ARG A 553 -21.73 -15.08 4.99
CA ARG A 553 -20.60 -14.89 4.06
C ARG A 553 -20.92 -14.04 2.84
N MET A 554 -22.16 -13.58 2.66
CA MET A 554 -22.50 -12.77 1.49
C MET A 554 -21.79 -11.42 1.52
N ARG A 555 -21.07 -11.12 0.43
CA ARG A 555 -20.16 -9.98 0.28
C ARG A 555 -20.86 -8.71 -0.20
N THR A 556 -20.26 -7.57 0.12
CA THR A 556 -20.71 -6.25 -0.32
C THR A 556 -20.80 -6.17 -1.85
N TYR A 557 -19.83 -6.78 -2.55
CA TYR A 557 -19.79 -6.83 -4.02
C TYR A 557 -21.12 -7.28 -4.62
N ASP A 558 -21.65 -8.43 -4.19
CA ASP A 558 -22.87 -9.02 -4.75
C ASP A 558 -24.12 -8.21 -4.37
N MET A 559 -24.13 -7.55 -3.22
CA MET A 559 -25.24 -6.66 -2.82
C MET A 559 -25.28 -5.41 -3.70
N LEU A 560 -24.12 -4.85 -4.04
CA LEU A 560 -24.02 -3.62 -4.85
C LEU A 560 -24.44 -3.81 -6.30
N GLN A 561 -24.21 -5.00 -6.90
CA GLN A 561 -24.55 -5.23 -8.30
C GLN A 561 -26.07 -5.11 -8.56
N ILE A 562 -26.91 -5.54 -7.61
CA ILE A 562 -28.38 -5.48 -7.74
C ILE A 562 -29.00 -4.25 -7.06
N ALA A 563 -28.22 -3.43 -6.37
CA ALA A 563 -28.74 -2.32 -5.56
C ALA A 563 -29.56 -1.30 -6.39
N ASP A 564 -29.13 -0.98 -7.61
CA ASP A 564 -29.90 -0.07 -8.48
C ASP A 564 -31.26 -0.68 -8.85
N HIS A 565 -31.35 -2.00 -9.07
CA HIS A 565 -32.63 -2.65 -9.32
C HIS A 565 -33.58 -2.53 -8.11
N TYR A 566 -33.07 -2.79 -6.89
CA TYR A 566 -33.85 -2.58 -5.66
C TYR A 566 -34.37 -1.16 -5.53
N ALA A 567 -33.51 -0.16 -5.73
CA ALA A 567 -33.91 1.25 -5.62
C ALA A 567 -35.04 1.61 -6.58
N TYR A 568 -34.98 1.15 -7.83
CA TYR A 568 -35.95 1.56 -8.87
C TYR A 568 -37.19 0.68 -8.96
N LYS A 569 -37.13 -0.58 -8.52
CA LYS A 569 -38.21 -1.57 -8.70
C LYS A 569 -38.82 -2.09 -7.40
N CYS A 570 -38.16 -1.91 -6.26
CA CYS A 570 -38.61 -2.41 -4.96
C CYS A 570 -38.94 -1.28 -3.97
N SER A 571 -39.31 -0.09 -4.45
CA SER A 571 -39.56 1.11 -3.61
C SER A 571 -40.74 0.99 -2.63
N ASP A 572 -41.63 0.01 -2.85
CA ASP A 572 -42.80 -0.28 -2.00
C ASP A 572 -42.47 -1.16 -0.77
N LEU A 573 -41.22 -1.62 -0.62
CA LEU A 573 -40.78 -2.33 0.60
C LEU A 573 -40.93 -1.42 1.83
N PHE A 574 -41.29 -2.02 2.97
CA PHE A 574 -41.18 -1.36 4.27
C PHE A 574 -39.74 -0.94 4.52
N SER A 575 -38.86 -1.95 4.60
CA SER A 575 -37.44 -1.78 4.80
C SER A 575 -36.66 -2.91 4.11
N LEU A 576 -35.36 -2.68 3.96
CA LEU A 576 -34.38 -3.69 3.63
C LEU A 576 -33.55 -3.92 4.89
N GLU A 577 -33.62 -5.12 5.46
CA GLU A 577 -32.75 -5.50 6.56
C GLU A 577 -31.40 -5.92 5.99
N MET A 578 -30.39 -5.08 6.22
CA MET A 578 -29.10 -5.16 5.53
C MET A 578 -27.90 -5.06 6.47
N TRP A 579 -28.13 -4.90 7.78
CA TRP A 579 -27.08 -4.61 8.74
C TRP A 579 -27.35 -5.14 10.15
N GLY A 580 -26.32 -5.10 11.00
CA GLY A 580 -26.38 -5.63 12.36
C GLY A 580 -26.37 -7.16 12.41
N GLY A 581 -26.79 -7.74 13.53
CA GLY A 581 -26.60 -9.17 13.77
C GLY A 581 -25.11 -9.56 13.61
N ALA A 582 -24.82 -10.64 12.90
CA ALA A 582 -23.45 -11.11 12.70
C ALA A 582 -22.68 -10.37 11.58
N THR A 583 -23.35 -9.54 10.77
CA THR A 583 -22.74 -8.93 9.57
C THR A 583 -21.56 -8.01 9.89
N PHE A 584 -21.59 -7.33 11.05
CA PHE A 584 -20.55 -6.37 11.45
C PHE A 584 -19.20 -7.07 11.70
N ASP A 585 -19.16 -8.12 12.53
CA ASP A 585 -17.94 -8.91 12.77
C ASP A 585 -17.50 -9.66 11.52
N THR A 586 -18.44 -10.37 10.87
CA THR A 586 -18.10 -11.31 9.80
C THR A 586 -17.56 -10.64 8.55
N SER A 587 -18.01 -9.42 8.24
CA SER A 587 -17.45 -8.61 7.15
C SER A 587 -15.97 -8.33 7.37
N MET A 588 -15.56 -7.84 8.54
CA MET A 588 -14.16 -7.56 8.85
C MET A 588 -13.34 -8.84 9.03
N ARG A 589 -13.83 -9.79 9.83
CA ARG A 589 -13.08 -10.99 10.23
C ARG A 589 -12.82 -11.92 9.05
N PHE A 590 -13.86 -12.20 8.26
CA PHE A 590 -13.81 -13.27 7.26
C PHE A 590 -13.80 -12.75 5.83
N LEU A 591 -14.60 -11.71 5.54
CA LEU A 591 -14.71 -11.16 4.19
C LEU A 591 -13.67 -10.06 3.91
N LYS A 592 -12.98 -9.60 4.97
CA LYS A 592 -11.96 -8.56 4.93
C LYS A 592 -12.46 -7.29 4.22
N GLU A 593 -13.66 -6.87 4.61
CA GLU A 593 -14.32 -5.66 4.12
C GLU A 593 -14.99 -4.88 5.26
N SER A 594 -15.10 -3.56 5.11
CA SER A 594 -15.70 -2.70 6.12
C SER A 594 -17.24 -2.77 6.11
N PRO A 595 -17.90 -3.07 7.24
CA PRO A 595 -19.35 -3.03 7.31
C PRO A 595 -19.87 -1.61 7.06
N TRP A 596 -19.13 -0.58 7.49
CA TRP A 596 -19.52 0.83 7.34
C TRP A 596 -19.48 1.26 5.87
N GLN A 597 -18.48 0.80 5.12
CA GLN A 597 -18.40 1.00 3.68
C GLN A 597 -19.61 0.34 2.99
N ARG A 598 -19.93 -0.91 3.34
CA ARG A 598 -21.15 -1.59 2.85
C ARG A 598 -22.40 -0.75 3.09
N LEU A 599 -22.58 -0.21 4.29
CA LEU A 599 -23.72 0.63 4.64
C LEU A 599 -23.81 1.86 3.73
N THR A 600 -22.73 2.63 3.67
CA THR A 600 -22.69 3.92 2.97
C THR A 600 -22.79 3.79 1.45
N GLU A 601 -22.18 2.77 0.86
CA GLU A 601 -22.26 2.50 -0.58
C GLU A 601 -23.65 1.99 -0.99
N LEU A 602 -24.22 1.04 -0.24
CA LEU A 602 -25.61 0.59 -0.46
C LEU A 602 -26.59 1.74 -0.27
N ARG A 603 -26.37 2.59 0.72
CA ARG A 603 -27.23 3.74 0.98
C ARG A 603 -27.20 4.74 -0.16
N THR A 604 -26.03 4.95 -0.76
CA THR A 604 -25.87 5.83 -1.92
C THR A 604 -26.67 5.30 -3.12
N LYS A 605 -26.65 3.98 -3.37
CA LYS A 605 -27.39 3.34 -4.46
C LYS A 605 -28.88 3.15 -4.19
N ILE A 606 -29.27 2.96 -2.93
CA ILE A 606 -30.66 2.74 -2.49
C ILE A 606 -31.09 3.90 -1.56
N PRO A 607 -31.41 5.08 -2.12
CA PRO A 607 -31.72 6.26 -1.31
C PRO A 607 -33.14 6.29 -0.76
N ASN A 608 -34.03 5.40 -1.21
CA ASN A 608 -35.48 5.52 -1.08
C ASN A 608 -36.18 4.46 -0.21
N ILE A 609 -35.49 3.36 0.12
CA ILE A 609 -36.00 2.30 1.00
C ILE A 609 -35.40 2.48 2.40
N LEU A 610 -36.18 2.26 3.46
CA LEU A 610 -35.65 2.25 4.83
C LEU A 610 -34.59 1.17 4.98
N PHE A 611 -33.44 1.48 5.57
CA PHE A 611 -32.50 0.43 5.99
C PHE A 611 -32.77 0.06 7.43
N GLN A 612 -32.91 -1.24 7.66
CA GLN A 612 -33.13 -1.82 8.96
C GLN A 612 -31.89 -2.57 9.41
N MET A 613 -31.60 -2.46 10.70
CA MET A 613 -30.59 -3.28 11.36
C MET A 613 -31.14 -3.99 12.59
N LEU A 614 -30.55 -5.14 12.90
CA LEU A 614 -30.73 -5.82 14.17
C LEU A 614 -29.68 -5.33 15.19
N LEU A 615 -30.14 -4.74 16.29
CA LEU A 615 -29.30 -4.20 17.37
C LEU A 615 -29.58 -4.94 18.68
N ARG A 616 -28.54 -5.48 19.32
CA ARG A 616 -28.66 -6.02 20.68
C ARG A 616 -28.48 -4.90 21.69
N ALA A 617 -29.41 -4.74 22.61
CA ALA A 617 -29.50 -3.55 23.45
C ALA A 617 -28.23 -3.22 24.25
N SER A 618 -27.67 -4.18 24.98
CA SER A 618 -26.52 -3.96 25.87
C SER A 618 -25.16 -3.97 25.16
N ASN A 619 -25.10 -4.47 23.93
CA ASN A 619 -23.82 -4.76 23.27
C ASN A 619 -23.75 -4.19 21.84
N ALA A 620 -24.76 -3.46 21.38
CA ALA A 620 -24.94 -3.05 19.99
C ALA A 620 -24.80 -4.22 19.00
N VAL A 621 -23.63 -4.34 18.37
CA VAL A 621 -23.28 -5.41 17.42
C VAL A 621 -22.14 -6.31 17.90
N GLY A 622 -21.59 -6.07 19.09
CA GLY A 622 -20.43 -6.78 19.63
C GLY A 622 -20.75 -8.07 20.40
N TYR A 623 -19.73 -8.70 21.00
CA TYR A 623 -19.89 -9.95 21.79
C TYR A 623 -19.79 -9.76 23.31
N SER A 624 -19.30 -8.61 23.78
CA SER A 624 -19.15 -8.26 25.19
C SER A 624 -20.08 -7.13 25.59
N ASN A 625 -20.31 -6.91 26.88
CA ASN A 625 -21.05 -5.72 27.33
C ASN A 625 -20.19 -4.49 27.11
N TYR A 626 -20.81 -3.39 26.69
CA TYR A 626 -20.10 -2.12 26.47
C TYR A 626 -20.65 -1.04 27.40
N PRO A 627 -19.82 -0.06 27.79
CA PRO A 627 -20.29 1.15 28.46
C PRO A 627 -21.30 1.91 27.59
N ASP A 628 -22.20 2.62 28.26
CA ASP A 628 -23.33 3.31 27.61
C ASP A 628 -22.90 4.30 26.52
N ASN A 629 -21.77 4.97 26.70
CA ASN A 629 -21.28 5.95 25.72
C ASN A 629 -20.88 5.31 24.39
N ILE A 630 -20.45 4.04 24.38
CA ILE A 630 -20.22 3.28 23.14
C ILE A 630 -21.55 3.01 22.43
N VAL A 631 -22.56 2.51 23.14
CA VAL A 631 -23.87 2.18 22.54
C VAL A 631 -24.52 3.43 21.96
N LYS A 632 -24.53 4.54 22.71
CA LYS A 632 -25.06 5.84 22.24
C LYS A 632 -24.31 6.35 21.01
N SER A 633 -22.97 6.34 21.03
CA SER A 633 -22.17 6.80 19.89
C SER A 633 -22.34 5.90 18.67
N PHE A 634 -22.47 4.59 18.84
CA PHE A 634 -22.70 3.67 17.74
C PHE A 634 -24.05 3.89 17.07
N VAL A 635 -25.11 4.02 17.87
CA VAL A 635 -26.45 4.29 17.34
C VAL A 635 -26.46 5.60 16.55
N LYS A 636 -25.86 6.66 17.10
CA LYS A 636 -25.75 7.94 16.41
C LYS A 636 -25.02 7.80 15.07
N GLU A 637 -23.85 7.17 15.07
CA GLU A 637 -23.04 6.97 13.86
C GLU A 637 -23.77 6.08 12.83
N ALA A 638 -24.53 5.08 13.28
CA ALA A 638 -25.35 4.24 12.40
C ALA A 638 -26.51 5.03 11.75
N VAL A 639 -27.17 5.93 12.49
CA VAL A 639 -28.19 6.83 11.91
C VAL A 639 -27.55 7.76 10.88
N ASP A 640 -26.42 8.39 11.24
CA ASP A 640 -25.70 9.32 10.36
C ASP A 640 -25.18 8.61 9.09
N GLY A 641 -24.74 7.36 9.21
CA GLY A 641 -24.34 6.48 8.10
C GLY A 641 -25.51 5.98 7.24
N GLY A 642 -26.75 6.09 7.73
CA GLY A 642 -27.96 5.88 6.94
C GLY A 642 -28.81 4.66 7.32
N ILE A 643 -28.63 4.07 8.50
CA ILE A 643 -29.65 3.19 9.09
C ILE A 643 -30.85 4.03 9.51
N ASP A 644 -32.04 3.57 9.17
CA ASP A 644 -33.29 4.27 9.51
C ASP A 644 -34.09 3.53 10.60
N VAL A 645 -34.09 2.19 10.60
CA VAL A 645 -34.84 1.35 11.55
C VAL A 645 -33.91 0.50 12.40
N PHE A 646 -34.07 0.58 13.72
CA PHE A 646 -33.31 -0.21 14.68
C PHE A 646 -34.26 -1.19 15.35
N ARG A 647 -34.15 -2.47 14.98
CA ARG A 647 -34.81 -3.57 15.70
C ARG A 647 -33.97 -3.89 16.94
N ILE A 648 -34.38 -3.35 18.07
CA ILE A 648 -33.68 -3.47 19.35
C ILE A 648 -34.25 -4.67 20.09
N PHE A 649 -33.40 -5.61 20.46
CA PHE A 649 -33.81 -6.77 21.26
C PHE A 649 -32.86 -7.01 22.43
N ASP A 650 -33.38 -7.66 23.46
CA ASP A 650 -32.61 -8.23 24.56
C ASP A 650 -32.70 -9.77 24.50
N PRO A 651 -31.60 -10.51 24.70
CA PRO A 651 -31.59 -11.95 24.56
C PRO A 651 -32.40 -12.71 25.63
N LEU A 652 -32.88 -12.01 26.67
CA LEU A 652 -33.73 -12.53 27.74
C LEU A 652 -35.06 -11.77 27.88
N ASN A 653 -35.39 -10.91 26.90
CA ASN A 653 -36.54 -9.97 26.94
C ASN A 653 -36.51 -9.04 28.17
N TRP A 654 -35.32 -8.68 28.65
CA TRP A 654 -35.17 -7.81 29.80
C TRP A 654 -35.31 -6.33 29.40
N VAL A 655 -36.47 -5.75 29.71
CA VAL A 655 -36.86 -4.41 29.22
C VAL A 655 -35.93 -3.31 29.75
N GLU A 656 -35.49 -3.40 30.99
CA GLU A 656 -34.55 -2.45 31.60
C GLU A 656 -33.24 -2.37 30.81
N ASN A 657 -32.80 -3.48 30.20
CA ASN A 657 -31.58 -3.51 29.41
C ASN A 657 -31.77 -2.88 28.01
N MET A 658 -33.01 -2.74 27.54
CA MET A 658 -33.35 -2.17 26.24
C MET A 658 -33.45 -0.64 26.24
N GLU A 659 -33.76 -0.05 27.40
CA GLU A 659 -34.13 1.36 27.55
C GLU A 659 -33.07 2.31 26.99
N LEU A 660 -31.80 2.13 27.33
CA LEU A 660 -30.69 2.95 26.84
C LEU A 660 -30.61 3.00 25.30
N ALA A 661 -30.72 1.84 24.65
CA ALA A 661 -30.61 1.75 23.19
C ALA A 661 -31.85 2.37 22.53
N MET A 662 -33.04 2.18 23.12
CA MET A 662 -34.28 2.79 22.64
C MET A 662 -34.19 4.32 22.68
N GLU A 663 -33.77 4.87 23.82
CA GLU A 663 -33.54 6.31 23.97
C GLU A 663 -32.53 6.84 22.95
N ALA A 664 -31.37 6.18 22.82
CA ALA A 664 -30.33 6.59 21.88
C ALA A 664 -30.84 6.65 20.43
N VAL A 665 -31.67 5.69 20.01
CA VAL A 665 -32.25 5.66 18.66
C VAL A 665 -33.23 6.81 18.46
N ILE A 666 -34.12 7.03 19.44
CA ILE A 666 -35.13 8.09 19.38
C ILE A 666 -34.44 9.47 19.34
N GLU A 667 -33.47 9.70 20.22
CA GLU A 667 -32.71 10.95 20.30
C GLU A 667 -31.89 11.23 19.03
N SER A 668 -31.37 10.18 18.40
CA SER A 668 -30.62 10.29 17.15
C SER A 668 -31.52 10.49 15.92
N GLY A 669 -32.85 10.38 16.07
CA GLY A 669 -33.82 10.54 14.98
C GLY A 669 -34.04 9.28 14.13
N GLY A 670 -33.71 8.10 14.68
CA GLY A 670 -34.01 6.80 14.08
C GLY A 670 -35.39 6.25 14.47
N LEU A 671 -35.86 5.23 13.75
CA LEU A 671 -37.09 4.51 14.06
C LEU A 671 -36.79 3.37 15.03
N CYS A 672 -37.10 3.60 16.31
CA CYS A 672 -37.06 2.60 17.37
C CYS A 672 -38.13 1.51 17.18
N GLU A 673 -37.70 0.30 16.83
CA GLU A 673 -38.52 -0.91 16.80
C GLU A 673 -38.10 -1.82 17.96
N ALA A 674 -38.91 -1.90 19.00
CA ALA A 674 -38.59 -2.68 20.19
C ALA A 674 -39.09 -4.12 20.03
N ALA A 675 -38.20 -5.11 20.16
CA ALA A 675 -38.50 -6.50 19.86
C ALA A 675 -38.69 -7.35 21.12
N ILE A 676 -39.75 -8.15 21.11
CA ILE A 676 -39.97 -9.26 22.04
C ILE A 676 -39.57 -10.55 21.33
N CYS A 677 -38.59 -11.28 21.89
CA CYS A 677 -38.22 -12.59 21.39
C CYS A 677 -39.28 -13.62 21.79
N TYR A 678 -39.83 -14.35 20.82
CA TYR A 678 -40.82 -15.39 21.05
C TYR A 678 -40.16 -16.72 21.42
N THR A 679 -40.62 -17.37 22.48
CA THR A 679 -40.18 -18.71 22.90
C THR A 679 -41.35 -19.49 23.50
N GLY A 680 -41.25 -20.81 23.50
CA GLY A 680 -42.33 -21.66 23.98
C GLY A 680 -43.54 -21.70 23.04
N ASP A 681 -44.70 -21.91 23.63
CA ASP A 681 -45.95 -22.08 22.90
C ASP A 681 -47.12 -21.58 23.74
N ILE A 682 -47.68 -20.43 23.35
CA ILE A 682 -48.83 -19.83 24.05
C ILE A 682 -50.10 -20.70 23.99
N THR A 683 -50.11 -21.71 23.12
CA THR A 683 -51.22 -22.67 22.99
C THR A 683 -51.03 -23.92 23.85
N ASP A 684 -49.86 -24.11 24.48
CA ASP A 684 -49.61 -25.21 25.41
C ASP A 684 -50.04 -24.83 26.85
N PRO A 685 -51.14 -25.39 27.39
CA PRO A 685 -51.60 -25.07 28.73
C PRO A 685 -50.65 -25.54 29.85
N LYS A 686 -49.63 -26.36 29.54
CA LYS A 686 -48.66 -26.86 30.52
C LYS A 686 -47.43 -25.96 30.68
N ARG A 687 -47.12 -25.10 29.70
CA ARG A 687 -45.94 -24.23 29.72
C ARG A 687 -46.34 -22.78 29.98
N THR A 688 -46.69 -22.50 31.22
CA THR A 688 -47.32 -21.21 31.62
C THR A 688 -46.33 -20.05 31.83
N LYS A 689 -45.01 -20.27 31.73
CA LYS A 689 -44.01 -19.21 31.95
C LYS A 689 -44.10 -18.12 30.88
N TYR A 690 -44.29 -18.53 29.63
CA TYR A 690 -44.35 -17.67 28.45
C TYR A 690 -45.75 -17.70 27.84
N ASP A 691 -46.75 -17.37 28.66
CA ASP A 691 -48.15 -17.33 28.24
C ASP A 691 -48.48 -16.07 27.42
N LEU A 692 -49.72 -15.96 26.94
CA LEU A 692 -50.14 -14.79 26.16
C LEU A 692 -50.03 -13.47 26.95
N ASN A 693 -50.27 -13.50 28.26
CA ASN A 693 -50.22 -12.31 29.11
C ASN A 693 -48.80 -11.76 29.25
N TYR A 694 -47.80 -12.65 29.34
CA TYR A 694 -46.38 -12.26 29.31
C TYR A 694 -46.04 -11.37 28.11
N TYR A 695 -46.45 -11.78 26.91
CA TYR A 695 -46.17 -11.01 25.68
C TYR A 695 -46.92 -9.66 25.66
N VAL A 696 -48.17 -9.64 26.10
CA VAL A 696 -48.98 -8.40 26.17
C VAL A 696 -48.40 -7.39 27.15
N GLU A 697 -47.95 -7.82 28.33
CA GLU A 697 -47.39 -6.91 29.33
C GLU A 697 -46.02 -6.36 28.91
N LEU A 698 -45.18 -7.18 28.27
CA LEU A 698 -43.94 -6.69 27.65
C LEU A 698 -44.22 -5.65 26.55
N ALA A 699 -45.22 -5.89 25.70
CA ALA A 699 -45.58 -4.98 24.63
C ALA A 699 -45.98 -3.60 25.17
N LYS A 700 -46.84 -3.55 26.19
CA LYS A 700 -47.22 -2.31 26.88
C LYS A 700 -46.02 -1.63 27.53
N ALA A 701 -45.11 -2.41 28.13
CA ALA A 701 -43.92 -1.87 28.78
C ALA A 701 -42.94 -1.22 27.79
N LEU A 702 -42.82 -1.75 26.58
CA LEU A 702 -42.00 -1.21 25.50
C LEU A 702 -42.65 0.00 24.82
N GLU A 703 -43.97 -0.04 24.58
CA GLU A 703 -44.73 1.12 24.07
C GLU A 703 -44.59 2.32 25.02
N LYS A 704 -44.72 2.09 26.34
CA LYS A 704 -44.57 3.14 27.36
C LYS A 704 -43.18 3.79 27.34
N ARG A 705 -42.14 3.05 26.90
CA ARG A 705 -40.76 3.55 26.74
C ARG A 705 -40.51 4.20 25.37
N GLY A 706 -41.55 4.45 24.59
CA GLY A 706 -41.46 5.23 23.36
C GLY A 706 -41.12 4.43 22.10
N ALA A 707 -41.28 3.11 22.12
CA ALA A 707 -41.18 2.31 20.89
C ALA A 707 -42.14 2.85 19.81
N HIS A 708 -41.66 3.03 18.59
CA HIS A 708 -42.50 3.45 17.46
C HIS A 708 -43.22 2.26 16.82
N ILE A 709 -42.60 1.07 16.90
CA ILE A 709 -43.07 -0.20 16.35
C ILE A 709 -42.69 -1.28 17.37
N LEU A 710 -43.59 -2.25 17.59
CA LEU A 710 -43.30 -3.47 18.33
C LEU A 710 -42.90 -4.57 17.34
N ALA A 711 -41.75 -5.20 17.54
CA ALA A 711 -41.41 -6.43 16.83
C ALA A 711 -41.70 -7.67 17.68
N VAL A 712 -42.24 -8.70 17.04
CA VAL A 712 -42.24 -10.07 17.59
C VAL A 712 -41.16 -10.83 16.84
N LYS A 713 -40.05 -11.11 17.52
CA LYS A 713 -38.90 -11.83 16.97
C LYS A 713 -38.98 -13.31 17.32
N ASP A 714 -39.59 -14.10 16.44
CA ASP A 714 -39.58 -15.56 16.50
C ASP A 714 -38.31 -16.13 15.84
N MET A 715 -37.19 -16.01 16.53
CA MET A 715 -35.84 -16.35 16.04
C MET A 715 -35.63 -17.83 15.68
N ALA A 716 -36.50 -18.73 16.14
CA ALA A 716 -36.41 -20.16 15.90
C ALA A 716 -37.53 -20.70 14.98
N GLY A 717 -38.59 -19.93 14.74
CA GLY A 717 -39.74 -20.42 13.98
C GLY A 717 -40.68 -21.28 14.83
N LEU A 718 -40.96 -20.85 16.06
CA LEU A 718 -41.78 -21.55 17.04
C LEU A 718 -43.24 -21.11 17.03
N CYS A 719 -43.52 -19.87 16.60
CA CYS A 719 -44.87 -19.31 16.66
C CYS A 719 -45.74 -19.95 15.57
N LYS A 720 -46.48 -21.00 15.93
CA LYS A 720 -47.35 -21.77 15.03
C LYS A 720 -48.47 -20.88 14.44
N PRO A 721 -49.11 -21.27 13.33
CA PRO A 721 -50.10 -20.41 12.68
C PRO A 721 -51.25 -19.94 13.60
N PHE A 722 -51.84 -20.85 14.36
CA PHE A 722 -52.90 -20.51 15.33
C PHE A 722 -52.38 -19.71 16.53
N ALA A 723 -51.12 -19.89 16.92
CA ALA A 723 -50.48 -19.08 17.95
C ALA A 723 -50.24 -17.65 17.44
N ALA A 724 -49.76 -17.49 16.20
CA ALA A 724 -49.56 -16.19 15.56
C ALA A 724 -50.88 -15.42 15.46
N GLN A 725 -51.97 -16.08 15.09
CA GLN A 725 -53.31 -15.50 15.09
C GLN A 725 -53.69 -14.95 16.48
N GLN A 726 -53.60 -15.79 17.53
CA GLN A 726 -53.95 -15.38 18.89
C GLN A 726 -53.06 -14.26 19.42
N LEU A 727 -51.75 -14.35 19.16
CA LEU A 727 -50.76 -13.39 19.63
C LEU A 727 -50.98 -12.02 18.98
N VAL A 728 -51.07 -11.96 17.64
CA VAL A 728 -51.22 -10.69 16.94
C VAL A 728 -52.53 -10.03 17.30
N LYS A 729 -53.64 -10.77 17.35
CA LYS A 729 -54.92 -10.24 17.82
C LYS A 729 -54.80 -9.59 19.19
N ALA A 730 -54.24 -10.31 20.16
CA ALA A 730 -54.09 -9.80 21.53
C ALA A 730 -53.18 -8.57 21.61
N LEU A 731 -52.09 -8.54 20.82
CA LEU A 731 -51.19 -7.39 20.76
C LEU A 731 -51.89 -6.17 20.14
N LYS A 732 -52.59 -6.34 19.01
CA LYS A 732 -53.32 -5.26 18.33
C LYS A 732 -54.47 -4.69 19.18
N GLU A 733 -55.07 -5.51 20.06
CA GLU A 733 -56.06 -5.05 21.05
C GLU A 733 -55.41 -4.32 22.24
N ALA A 734 -54.13 -4.59 22.55
CA ALA A 734 -53.47 -4.13 23.76
C ALA A 734 -52.62 -2.85 23.61
N ILE A 735 -52.06 -2.60 22.43
CA ILE A 735 -51.12 -1.47 22.18
C ILE A 735 -51.58 -0.62 20.99
N GLY A 736 -51.12 0.64 20.96
CA GLY A 736 -51.45 1.63 19.94
C GLY A 736 -50.36 1.86 18.89
N ILE A 737 -49.39 0.96 18.75
CA ILE A 737 -48.27 1.02 17.79
C ILE A 737 -48.29 -0.19 16.82
N PRO A 738 -47.68 -0.08 15.62
CA PRO A 738 -47.59 -1.20 14.68
C PRO A 738 -46.91 -2.44 15.26
N VAL A 739 -47.33 -3.61 14.79
CA VAL A 739 -46.71 -4.91 15.06
C VAL A 739 -45.96 -5.40 13.81
N HIS A 740 -44.67 -5.70 14.00
CA HIS A 740 -43.78 -6.24 12.99
C HIS A 740 -43.43 -7.69 13.34
N PHE A 741 -43.89 -8.65 12.53
CA PHE A 741 -43.69 -10.07 12.81
C PHE A 741 -42.49 -10.61 12.03
N HIS A 742 -41.52 -11.14 12.77
CA HIS A 742 -40.34 -11.78 12.23
C HIS A 742 -40.32 -13.25 12.65
N THR A 743 -40.16 -14.17 11.69
CA THR A 743 -40.08 -15.61 11.96
C THR A 743 -39.11 -16.31 10.99
N HIS A 744 -38.74 -17.55 11.31
CA HIS A 744 -37.88 -18.41 10.49
C HIS A 744 -38.65 -19.66 10.06
N ASP A 745 -38.55 -20.06 8.80
CA ASP A 745 -39.32 -21.15 8.20
C ASP A 745 -38.73 -22.55 8.46
N THR A 746 -38.07 -22.72 9.61
CA THR A 746 -37.35 -23.96 9.99
C THR A 746 -38.30 -25.16 9.99
N SER A 747 -39.55 -24.93 10.41
CA SER A 747 -40.62 -25.94 10.42
C SER A 747 -41.38 -26.07 9.09
N GLY A 748 -41.17 -25.15 8.14
CA GLY A 748 -41.80 -25.16 6.81
C GLY A 748 -43.27 -24.73 6.78
N VAL A 749 -43.78 -24.15 7.87
CA VAL A 749 -45.19 -23.69 7.96
C VAL A 749 -45.31 -22.21 8.33
N GLN A 750 -44.22 -21.45 8.35
CA GLN A 750 -44.26 -20.09 8.90
C GLN A 750 -44.81 -19.03 7.95
N ALA A 751 -44.84 -19.32 6.65
CA ALA A 751 -45.67 -18.55 5.72
C ALA A 751 -47.15 -18.55 6.14
N ALA A 752 -47.68 -19.68 6.65
CA ALA A 752 -49.05 -19.74 7.15
C ALA A 752 -49.24 -18.90 8.42
N SER A 753 -48.24 -18.83 9.30
CA SER A 753 -48.28 -17.96 10.48
C SER A 753 -48.37 -16.48 10.10
N ILE A 754 -47.62 -16.05 9.08
CA ILE A 754 -47.73 -14.69 8.54
C ILE A 754 -49.14 -14.44 7.98
N LEU A 755 -49.69 -15.37 7.21
CA LEU A 755 -51.03 -15.22 6.62
C LEU A 755 -52.12 -15.10 7.70
N MET A 756 -52.09 -15.97 8.71
CA MET A 756 -53.06 -15.91 9.82
C MET A 756 -52.89 -14.65 10.68
N ALA A 757 -51.66 -14.21 10.91
CA ALA A 757 -51.39 -12.94 11.56
C ALA A 757 -51.90 -11.74 10.75
N ALA A 758 -51.78 -11.79 9.41
CA ALA A 758 -52.26 -10.73 8.52
C ALA A 758 -53.79 -10.59 8.56
N GLU A 759 -54.54 -11.68 8.74
CA GLU A 759 -56.00 -11.64 8.94
C GLU A 759 -56.39 -10.88 10.21
N GLU A 760 -55.56 -10.92 11.24
CA GLU A 760 -55.76 -10.21 12.51
C GLU A 760 -55.11 -8.80 12.54
N GLY A 761 -54.71 -8.28 11.38
CA GLY A 761 -54.22 -6.91 11.24
C GLY A 761 -52.73 -6.71 11.52
N LEU A 762 -51.89 -7.74 11.33
CA LEU A 762 -50.43 -7.60 11.33
C LEU A 762 -49.97 -6.52 10.35
N ASP A 763 -49.18 -5.54 10.79
CA ASP A 763 -48.81 -4.38 9.97
C ASP A 763 -47.62 -4.65 9.04
N VAL A 764 -46.56 -5.29 9.56
CA VAL A 764 -45.33 -5.57 8.80
C VAL A 764 -44.88 -7.03 9.02
N SER A 765 -44.36 -7.68 7.98
CA SER A 765 -43.75 -9.01 8.07
C SER A 765 -42.36 -9.03 7.44
N ASP A 766 -41.44 -9.79 8.03
CA ASP A 766 -40.18 -10.16 7.40
C ASP A 766 -40.35 -11.35 6.43
N ALA A 767 -39.68 -11.29 5.28
CA ALA A 767 -39.57 -12.39 4.33
C ALA A 767 -38.21 -12.32 3.61
N ALA A 768 -37.83 -13.37 2.87
CA ALA A 768 -36.60 -13.38 2.06
C ALA A 768 -36.90 -13.75 0.60
N CYS A 769 -36.08 -13.26 -0.33
CA CYS A 769 -36.18 -13.60 -1.75
C CYS A 769 -36.06 -15.12 -1.95
N ALA A 770 -36.83 -15.70 -2.88
CA ALA A 770 -37.02 -17.15 -3.00
C ALA A 770 -35.73 -18.01 -2.86
N PRO A 771 -34.62 -17.70 -3.57
CA PRO A 771 -33.41 -18.53 -3.52
C PRO A 771 -32.67 -18.47 -2.19
N LEU A 772 -32.98 -17.51 -1.32
CA LEU A 772 -32.38 -17.31 -0.01
C LEU A 772 -33.45 -17.39 1.10
N SER A 773 -34.58 -18.07 0.83
CA SER A 773 -35.68 -18.28 1.79
C SER A 773 -35.83 -19.74 2.18
N GLY A 774 -36.71 -20.02 3.15
CA GLY A 774 -37.02 -21.38 3.61
C GLY A 774 -35.92 -21.97 4.50
N LEU A 775 -36.13 -23.20 4.96
CA LEU A 775 -35.22 -23.87 5.89
C LEU A 775 -34.99 -22.98 7.13
N THR A 776 -33.75 -22.75 7.53
CA THR A 776 -33.45 -21.87 8.66
C THR A 776 -33.61 -20.38 8.35
N SER A 777 -33.95 -19.97 7.13
CA SER A 777 -34.20 -18.58 6.75
C SER A 777 -35.67 -18.18 6.90
N GLN A 778 -36.03 -16.95 6.54
CA GLN A 778 -37.38 -16.42 6.55
C GLN A 778 -38.27 -17.12 5.51
N PRO A 779 -39.60 -17.02 5.67
CA PRO A 779 -40.56 -17.47 4.67
C PRO A 779 -40.32 -16.85 3.28
N ASN A 780 -40.72 -17.59 2.25
CA ASN A 780 -40.51 -17.22 0.85
C ASN A 780 -41.36 -16.00 0.45
N LEU A 781 -40.69 -14.89 0.14
CA LEU A 781 -41.34 -13.65 -0.24
C LEU A 781 -42.12 -13.76 -1.56
N ASN A 782 -41.54 -14.37 -2.60
CA ASN A 782 -42.23 -14.56 -3.87
C ASN A 782 -43.55 -15.30 -3.68
N SER A 783 -43.55 -16.35 -2.86
CA SER A 783 -44.77 -17.11 -2.53
C SER A 783 -45.77 -16.31 -1.70
N LEU A 784 -45.32 -15.50 -0.73
CA LEU A 784 -46.19 -14.63 0.06
C LEU A 784 -46.88 -13.56 -0.78
N ILE A 785 -46.15 -12.94 -1.73
CA ILE A 785 -46.69 -11.93 -2.65
C ILE A 785 -47.85 -12.53 -3.46
N GLU A 786 -47.63 -13.69 -4.11
CA GLU A 786 -48.68 -14.35 -4.89
C GLU A 786 -49.84 -14.85 -4.01
N SER A 787 -49.56 -15.32 -2.79
CA SER A 787 -50.61 -15.81 -1.89
C SER A 787 -51.55 -14.71 -1.40
N LEU A 788 -51.05 -13.50 -1.19
CA LEU A 788 -51.82 -12.34 -0.75
C LEU A 788 -52.43 -11.55 -1.92
N LYS A 789 -52.06 -11.86 -3.16
CA LYS A 789 -52.56 -11.19 -4.35
C LYS A 789 -54.08 -11.32 -4.44
N PHE A 790 -54.75 -10.22 -4.72
CA PHE A 790 -56.22 -10.12 -4.77
C PHE A 790 -56.95 -10.36 -3.42
N GLN A 791 -56.21 -10.46 -2.31
CA GLN A 791 -56.79 -10.47 -0.97
C GLN A 791 -56.81 -9.05 -0.37
N ASP A 792 -57.47 -8.88 0.77
CA ASP A 792 -57.57 -7.58 1.44
C ASP A 792 -56.22 -7.02 1.90
N ARG A 793 -55.28 -7.90 2.29
CA ARG A 793 -53.94 -7.56 2.76
C ARG A 793 -52.86 -7.68 1.67
N ASP A 794 -53.24 -7.60 0.40
CA ASP A 794 -52.33 -7.63 -0.76
C ASP A 794 -51.14 -6.67 -0.57
N THR A 795 -49.91 -7.19 -0.69
CA THR A 795 -48.66 -6.44 -0.48
C THR A 795 -48.43 -5.36 -1.52
N LYS A 796 -49.04 -5.49 -2.70
CA LYS A 796 -48.80 -4.66 -3.91
C LYS A 796 -47.37 -4.68 -4.44
N LEU A 797 -46.55 -5.63 -4.02
CA LEU A 797 -45.26 -5.88 -4.63
C LEU A 797 -45.45 -6.59 -5.98
N ASP A 798 -44.63 -6.23 -6.97
CA ASP A 798 -44.69 -6.80 -8.32
C ASP A 798 -43.96 -8.15 -8.38
N SER A 799 -44.70 -9.22 -8.65
CA SER A 799 -44.16 -10.59 -8.70
C SER A 799 -43.07 -10.77 -9.74
N LYS A 800 -43.19 -10.13 -10.90
CA LYS A 800 -42.16 -10.23 -11.95
C LYS A 800 -40.82 -9.66 -11.47
N THR A 801 -40.84 -8.51 -10.82
CA THR A 801 -39.66 -7.91 -10.18
C THR A 801 -39.01 -8.89 -9.19
N TRP A 802 -39.80 -9.57 -8.36
CA TRP A 802 -39.27 -10.53 -7.41
C TRP A 802 -38.76 -11.84 -8.06
N ASP A 803 -39.32 -12.23 -9.20
CA ASP A 803 -38.78 -13.34 -10.00
C ASP A 803 -37.44 -12.96 -10.64
N ASP A 804 -37.30 -11.72 -11.13
CA ASP A 804 -36.03 -11.19 -11.64
C ASP A 804 -34.96 -11.16 -10.51
N ASN A 805 -35.35 -10.73 -9.29
CA ASN A 805 -34.48 -10.80 -8.10
C ASN A 805 -34.07 -12.24 -7.78
N ALA A 806 -35.00 -13.19 -7.88
CA ALA A 806 -34.72 -14.60 -7.60
C ALA A 806 -33.72 -15.20 -8.62
N ILE A 807 -33.79 -14.80 -9.89
CA ILE A 807 -32.81 -15.25 -10.90
C ILE A 807 -31.39 -14.79 -10.51
N TYR A 808 -31.23 -13.54 -10.08
CA TYR A 808 -29.95 -13.01 -9.62
C TYR A 808 -29.46 -13.72 -8.36
N TRP A 809 -30.27 -13.76 -7.30
CA TRP A 809 -29.86 -14.33 -6.02
C TRP A 809 -29.58 -15.83 -6.09
N LYS A 810 -30.24 -16.56 -6.99
CA LYS A 810 -29.90 -17.97 -7.27
C LYS A 810 -28.47 -18.09 -7.80
N ALA A 811 -28.10 -17.28 -8.78
CA ALA A 811 -26.75 -17.29 -9.33
C ALA A 811 -25.69 -16.85 -8.31
N VAL A 812 -26.02 -15.87 -7.45
CA VAL A 812 -25.13 -15.45 -6.37
C VAL A 812 -24.93 -16.56 -5.33
N ARG A 813 -26.00 -17.25 -4.91
CA ARG A 813 -25.92 -18.35 -3.93
C ARG A 813 -24.98 -19.46 -4.39
N GLU A 814 -24.92 -19.75 -5.69
CA GLU A 814 -23.98 -20.72 -6.29
C GLU A 814 -22.50 -20.37 -6.01
N PHE A 815 -22.14 -19.09 -5.82
CA PHE A 815 -20.77 -18.70 -5.43
C PHE A 815 -20.41 -19.13 -4.01
N TYR A 816 -21.41 -19.30 -3.14
CA TYR A 816 -21.26 -19.53 -1.70
C TYR A 816 -21.49 -20.99 -1.28
N GLN A 817 -21.47 -21.94 -2.23
CA GLN A 817 -21.70 -23.36 -1.97
C GLN A 817 -20.92 -23.94 -0.76
N PRO A 818 -19.64 -23.60 -0.50
CA PRO A 818 -18.91 -24.10 0.67
C PRO A 818 -19.53 -23.74 2.03
N PHE A 819 -20.43 -22.75 2.07
CA PHE A 819 -20.99 -22.19 3.30
C PHE A 819 -22.44 -22.60 3.57
N GLU A 820 -23.02 -23.44 2.72
CA GLU A 820 -24.39 -23.95 2.89
C GLU A 820 -24.58 -24.65 4.25
N SER A 821 -25.73 -24.43 4.88
CA SER A 821 -26.03 -24.96 6.22
C SER A 821 -26.09 -26.49 6.33
N GLY A 822 -26.26 -27.18 5.20
CA GLY A 822 -26.38 -28.64 5.11
C GLY A 822 -27.80 -29.18 5.36
N LEU A 823 -28.72 -28.36 5.87
CA LEU A 823 -30.12 -28.74 6.03
C LEU A 823 -30.79 -28.85 4.65
N GLN A 824 -31.34 -30.02 4.33
CA GLN A 824 -31.95 -30.29 3.01
C GLN A 824 -33.47 -30.03 2.97
N ALA A 825 -34.14 -30.08 4.12
CA ALA A 825 -35.58 -29.89 4.24
C ALA A 825 -35.94 -29.31 5.62
N SER A 826 -37.10 -28.65 5.71
CA SER A 826 -37.65 -28.16 6.97
C SER A 826 -37.96 -29.32 7.94
N THR A 827 -37.90 -29.04 9.24
CA THR A 827 -38.10 -30.04 10.31
C THR A 827 -38.91 -29.48 11.48
N ALA A 828 -39.80 -30.32 12.02
CA ALA A 828 -40.59 -30.01 13.22
C ALA A 828 -39.80 -30.17 14.52
N ASP A 829 -38.59 -30.74 14.48
CA ASP A 829 -37.75 -30.94 15.68
C ASP A 829 -37.41 -29.62 16.38
N VAL A 830 -37.47 -28.50 15.64
CA VAL A 830 -37.29 -27.15 16.18
C VAL A 830 -38.27 -26.82 17.30
N TYR A 831 -39.49 -27.37 17.29
CA TYR A 831 -40.46 -27.19 18.37
C TYR A 831 -40.05 -27.90 19.68
N PHE A 832 -39.13 -28.86 19.61
CA PHE A 832 -38.60 -29.56 20.76
C PHE A 832 -37.33 -28.88 21.30
N HIS A 833 -36.33 -28.64 20.46
CA HIS A 833 -35.04 -28.09 20.90
C HIS A 833 -34.98 -26.57 20.90
N GLU A 834 -35.84 -25.87 20.16
CA GLU A 834 -35.95 -24.41 20.15
C GLU A 834 -34.63 -23.69 19.82
N MET A 835 -33.81 -24.29 18.95
CA MET A 835 -32.57 -23.66 18.49
C MET A 835 -32.92 -22.65 17.40
N PRO A 836 -32.46 -21.39 17.51
CA PRO A 836 -32.54 -20.44 16.40
C PRO A 836 -31.82 -20.94 15.17
N GLY A 837 -32.23 -20.47 13.98
CA GLY A 837 -31.65 -20.90 12.71
C GLY A 837 -30.12 -20.84 12.67
N GLY A 838 -29.54 -19.69 13.02
CA GLY A 838 -28.08 -19.54 13.06
C GLY A 838 -27.38 -20.41 14.13
N GLN A 839 -28.04 -20.67 15.28
CA GLN A 839 -27.48 -21.54 16.30
C GLN A 839 -27.46 -23.01 15.83
N TYR A 840 -28.52 -23.46 15.15
CA TYR A 840 -28.60 -24.82 14.62
C TYR A 840 -27.43 -25.11 13.68
N THR A 841 -27.22 -24.26 12.67
CA THR A 841 -26.14 -24.41 11.69
C THR A 841 -24.76 -24.40 12.35
N ASN A 842 -24.50 -23.45 13.26
CA ASN A 842 -23.21 -23.33 13.94
C ASN A 842 -22.92 -24.50 14.88
N LEU A 843 -23.91 -24.90 15.69
CA LEU A 843 -23.77 -25.97 16.67
C LEU A 843 -23.59 -27.34 15.99
N TYR A 844 -24.26 -27.57 14.86
CA TYR A 844 -24.06 -28.78 14.06
C TYR A 844 -22.61 -28.87 13.55
N LYS A 845 -22.06 -27.77 13.00
CA LYS A 845 -20.67 -27.73 12.55
C LYS A 845 -19.66 -27.89 13.68
N GLN A 846 -19.95 -27.34 14.87
CA GLN A 846 -19.15 -27.58 16.06
C GLN A 846 -19.18 -29.04 16.49
N ALA A 847 -20.36 -29.67 16.50
CA ALA A 847 -20.50 -31.09 16.80
C ALA A 847 -19.73 -31.96 15.80
N GLU A 848 -19.83 -31.67 14.50
CA GLU A 848 -19.08 -32.35 13.43
C GLU A 848 -17.57 -32.25 13.65
N ALA A 849 -17.06 -31.04 13.95
CA ALA A 849 -15.64 -30.77 14.17
C ALA A 849 -15.04 -31.53 15.38
N ILE A 850 -15.84 -31.86 16.38
CA ILE A 850 -15.41 -32.64 17.56
C ILE A 850 -15.83 -34.12 17.50
N GLY A 851 -16.30 -34.60 16.34
CA GLY A 851 -16.64 -36.01 16.13
C GLY A 851 -18.02 -36.45 16.66
N LEU A 852 -18.90 -35.51 17.02
CA LEU A 852 -20.26 -35.76 17.48
C LEU A 852 -21.34 -35.64 16.38
N GLY A 853 -20.95 -35.51 15.11
CA GLY A 853 -21.89 -35.35 13.99
C GLY A 853 -22.95 -36.47 13.91
N GLU A 854 -22.53 -37.73 14.09
CA GLU A 854 -23.44 -38.90 14.13
C GLU A 854 -24.33 -38.95 15.39
N ARG A 855 -23.95 -38.24 16.46
CA ARG A 855 -24.69 -38.12 17.73
C ARG A 855 -25.54 -36.84 17.79
N TRP A 856 -25.79 -36.20 16.65
CA TRP A 856 -26.57 -34.95 16.60
C TRP A 856 -27.94 -35.01 17.30
N PRO A 857 -28.74 -36.10 17.19
CA PRO A 857 -30.00 -36.21 17.94
C PRO A 857 -29.83 -36.14 19.46
N GLU A 858 -28.71 -36.65 20.00
CA GLU A 858 -28.40 -36.55 21.42
C GLU A 858 -28.07 -35.11 21.82
N VAL A 859 -27.34 -34.37 20.96
CA VAL A 859 -27.06 -32.94 21.17
C VAL A 859 -28.34 -32.11 21.16
N CYS A 860 -29.27 -32.37 20.23
CA CYS A 860 -30.58 -31.70 20.22
C CYS A 860 -31.38 -31.97 21.50
N LYS A 861 -31.34 -33.21 22.00
CA LYS A 861 -31.97 -33.59 23.27
C LYS A 861 -31.32 -32.88 24.45
N ALA A 862 -30.00 -32.93 24.55
CA ALA A 862 -29.24 -32.25 25.60
C ALA A 862 -29.50 -30.73 25.60
N TYR A 863 -29.65 -30.11 24.43
CA TYR A 863 -29.97 -28.68 24.33
C TYR A 863 -31.34 -28.35 24.94
N ALA A 864 -32.36 -29.18 24.68
CA ALA A 864 -33.69 -29.02 25.28
C ALA A 864 -33.66 -29.26 26.80
N GLU A 865 -32.88 -30.24 27.27
CA GLU A 865 -32.62 -30.53 28.69
C GLU A 865 -31.95 -29.35 29.40
N VAL A 866 -30.87 -28.83 28.83
CA VAL A 866 -30.14 -27.66 29.35
C VAL A 866 -31.07 -26.45 29.45
N ASN A 867 -31.92 -26.19 28.45
CA ASN A 867 -32.87 -25.08 28.53
C ASN A 867 -33.77 -25.17 29.77
N ARG A 868 -34.28 -26.37 30.09
CA ARG A 868 -35.09 -26.57 31.31
C ARG A 868 -34.25 -26.38 32.58
N LEU A 869 -33.02 -26.90 32.59
CA LEU A 869 -32.11 -26.80 33.74
C LEU A 869 -31.75 -25.35 34.08
N VAL A 870 -31.56 -24.49 33.08
CA VAL A 870 -31.24 -23.07 33.30
C VAL A 870 -32.48 -22.22 33.57
N GLY A 871 -33.66 -22.84 33.71
CA GLY A 871 -34.89 -22.19 34.14
C GLY A 871 -35.89 -21.86 33.03
N ASP A 872 -35.80 -22.50 31.86
CA ASP A 872 -36.57 -22.23 30.64
C ASP A 872 -36.43 -20.78 30.18
N ILE A 873 -35.48 -20.50 29.30
CA ILE A 873 -35.09 -19.15 28.90
C ILE A 873 -35.41 -18.85 27.43
N VAL A 874 -35.41 -17.57 27.10
CA VAL A 874 -35.30 -17.10 25.72
C VAL A 874 -33.91 -17.46 25.19
N LYS A 875 -33.86 -18.13 24.03
CA LYS A 875 -32.63 -18.64 23.42
C LYS A 875 -32.34 -17.92 22.12
N VAL A 876 -31.52 -16.89 22.18
CA VAL A 876 -31.04 -16.13 21.02
C VAL A 876 -29.63 -15.64 21.33
N THR A 877 -28.80 -15.35 20.34
CA THR A 877 -27.40 -14.97 20.60
C THR A 877 -27.30 -13.81 21.60
N PRO A 878 -26.56 -13.97 22.73
CA PRO A 878 -25.62 -15.06 23.05
C PRO A 878 -26.16 -16.21 23.92
N THR A 879 -27.39 -16.15 24.44
CA THR A 879 -27.94 -17.18 25.36
C THR A 879 -28.08 -18.55 24.69
N SER A 880 -28.46 -18.59 23.41
CA SER A 880 -28.53 -19.84 22.64
C SER A 880 -27.17 -20.54 22.53
N LYS A 881 -26.07 -19.77 22.45
CA LYS A 881 -24.71 -20.32 22.43
C LYS A 881 -24.37 -20.94 23.79
N ALA A 882 -24.66 -20.25 24.89
CA ALA A 882 -24.40 -20.78 26.23
C ALA A 882 -25.12 -22.12 26.48
N VAL A 883 -26.38 -22.24 26.04
CA VAL A 883 -27.14 -23.51 26.09
C VAL A 883 -26.49 -24.56 25.19
N GLY A 884 -26.03 -24.18 23.98
CA GLY A 884 -25.33 -25.06 23.05
C GLY A 884 -24.00 -25.60 23.55
N ASP A 885 -23.16 -24.73 24.12
CA ASP A 885 -21.85 -25.10 24.66
C ASP A 885 -22.00 -26.09 25.83
N LEU A 886 -22.98 -25.87 26.72
CA LEU A 886 -23.27 -26.82 27.80
C LEU A 886 -23.86 -28.13 27.27
N ALA A 887 -24.71 -28.10 26.24
CA ALA A 887 -25.24 -29.31 25.62
C ALA A 887 -24.12 -30.16 24.98
N LEU A 888 -23.22 -29.54 24.22
CA LEU A 888 -22.04 -30.24 23.67
C LEU A 888 -21.15 -30.79 24.79
N TYR A 889 -20.91 -30.01 25.83
CA TYR A 889 -20.13 -30.45 26.98
C TYR A 889 -20.77 -31.67 27.67
N MET A 890 -22.09 -31.69 27.83
CA MET A 890 -22.82 -32.83 28.39
C MET A 890 -22.68 -34.08 27.52
N VAL A 891 -22.91 -33.98 26.21
CA VAL A 891 -22.82 -35.15 25.30
C VAL A 891 -21.38 -35.65 25.16
N THR A 892 -20.40 -34.75 25.12
CA THR A 892 -18.97 -35.10 25.02
C THR A 892 -18.50 -35.89 26.25
N ASN A 893 -19.05 -35.57 27.43
CA ASN A 893 -18.64 -36.15 28.71
C ASN A 893 -19.64 -37.16 29.27
N ASP A 894 -20.64 -37.55 28.47
CA ASP A 894 -21.74 -38.45 28.83
C ASP A 894 -22.41 -38.08 30.18
N LEU A 895 -22.64 -36.77 30.39
CA LEU A 895 -23.24 -36.22 31.62
C LEU A 895 -24.77 -36.14 31.50
N THR A 896 -25.45 -36.47 32.60
CA THR A 896 -26.91 -36.33 32.74
C THR A 896 -27.31 -35.05 33.48
N GLU A 897 -28.60 -34.71 33.45
CA GLU A 897 -29.17 -33.60 34.25
C GLU A 897 -28.83 -33.74 35.76
N GLU A 898 -28.87 -34.97 36.29
CA GLU A 898 -28.58 -35.25 37.70
C GLU A 898 -27.10 -35.06 38.03
N ASP A 899 -26.19 -35.35 37.10
CA ASP A 899 -24.76 -35.13 37.29
C ASP A 899 -24.44 -33.64 37.49
N LEU A 900 -25.11 -32.78 36.73
CA LEU A 900 -24.95 -31.32 36.83
C LEU A 900 -25.50 -30.74 38.13
N LEU A 901 -26.49 -31.37 38.75
CA LEU A 901 -27.11 -30.89 39.99
C LEU A 901 -26.46 -31.48 41.25
N ASN A 902 -26.21 -32.80 41.26
CA ASN A 902 -25.90 -33.54 42.50
C ASN A 902 -24.56 -34.29 42.51
N SER A 903 -23.79 -34.32 41.41
CA SER A 903 -22.51 -35.04 41.40
C SER A 903 -21.44 -34.44 42.34
N ALA A 904 -20.70 -35.30 43.05
CA ALA A 904 -19.50 -34.92 43.80
C ALA A 904 -18.28 -34.61 42.90
N ARG A 905 -18.42 -34.79 41.57
CA ARG A 905 -17.38 -34.53 40.58
C ARG A 905 -17.20 -33.02 40.38
N ASP A 906 -15.94 -32.57 40.43
CA ASP A 906 -15.57 -31.21 40.05
C ASP A 906 -15.66 -31.07 38.52
N LEU A 907 -16.52 -30.15 38.03
CA LEU A 907 -16.83 -29.97 36.61
C LEU A 907 -16.43 -28.56 36.14
N SER A 908 -15.58 -28.47 35.13
CA SER A 908 -15.21 -27.21 34.50
C SER A 908 -16.25 -26.80 33.45
N PHE A 909 -17.16 -25.93 33.85
CA PHE A 909 -18.23 -25.45 32.96
C PHE A 909 -17.68 -24.54 31.83
N PRO A 910 -18.29 -24.57 30.63
CA PRO A 910 -17.97 -23.62 29.56
C PRO A 910 -18.07 -22.15 30.01
N ALA A 911 -17.17 -21.28 29.55
CA ALA A 911 -17.18 -19.87 29.95
C ALA A 911 -18.51 -19.16 29.63
N SER A 912 -19.15 -19.50 28.52
CA SER A 912 -20.43 -18.93 28.09
C SER A 912 -21.58 -19.25 29.05
N ILE A 913 -21.61 -20.44 29.64
CA ILE A 913 -22.63 -20.77 30.65
C ILE A 913 -22.34 -20.07 31.98
N VAL A 914 -21.07 -19.88 32.33
CA VAL A 914 -20.67 -19.08 33.49
C VAL A 914 -21.14 -17.64 33.32
N ASP A 915 -20.90 -17.01 32.16
CA ASP A 915 -21.34 -15.65 31.86
C ASP A 915 -22.86 -15.49 31.88
N LEU A 916 -23.60 -16.48 31.35
CA LEU A 916 -25.07 -16.49 31.43
C LEU A 916 -25.53 -16.51 32.88
N MET A 917 -25.07 -17.51 33.64
CA MET A 917 -25.51 -17.74 35.01
C MET A 917 -24.99 -16.67 35.99
N SER A 918 -23.93 -15.93 35.64
CA SER A 918 -23.45 -14.80 36.44
C SER A 918 -24.28 -13.54 36.25
N GLY A 919 -25.28 -13.54 35.36
CA GLY A 919 -26.09 -12.35 35.03
C GLY A 919 -25.39 -11.36 34.09
N ARG A 920 -24.21 -11.70 33.55
CA ARG A 920 -23.50 -10.83 32.58
C ARG A 920 -24.25 -10.72 31.25
N MET A 921 -25.13 -11.67 30.93
CA MET A 921 -25.98 -11.62 29.73
C MET A 921 -27.38 -11.02 29.99
N GLY A 922 -27.64 -10.51 31.19
CA GLY A 922 -28.94 -9.99 31.62
C GLY A 922 -29.69 -10.94 32.56
N GLN A 923 -30.92 -10.57 32.92
CA GLN A 923 -31.78 -11.31 33.85
C GLN A 923 -32.95 -11.99 33.12
N PRO A 924 -33.19 -13.31 33.33
CA PRO A 924 -34.37 -13.96 32.79
C PRO A 924 -35.60 -13.68 33.66
N MET A 925 -36.79 -13.78 33.06
CA MET A 925 -38.04 -13.78 33.81
C MET A 925 -38.01 -14.88 34.89
N GLY A 926 -38.24 -14.50 36.15
CA GLY A 926 -38.25 -15.42 37.30
C GLY A 926 -36.87 -15.76 37.88
N GLY A 927 -35.77 -15.20 37.34
CA GLY A 927 -34.41 -15.47 37.80
C GLY A 927 -33.84 -16.83 37.37
N PHE A 928 -32.57 -17.08 37.73
CA PHE A 928 -31.90 -18.36 37.48
C PHE A 928 -32.16 -19.35 38.62
N PRO A 929 -32.18 -20.67 38.37
CA PRO A 929 -32.28 -21.67 39.44
C PRO A 929 -31.08 -21.62 40.40
N GLU A 930 -31.32 -21.28 41.67
CA GLU A 930 -30.29 -20.99 42.67
C GLU A 930 -29.26 -22.10 42.84
N ASN A 931 -29.69 -23.36 42.94
CA ASN A 931 -28.80 -24.51 43.13
C ASN A 931 -27.79 -24.66 41.99
N LEU A 932 -28.25 -24.50 40.74
CA LEU A 932 -27.39 -24.61 39.57
C LEU A 932 -26.47 -23.38 39.45
N GLN A 933 -27.01 -22.19 39.73
CA GLN A 933 -26.26 -20.94 39.69
C GLN A 933 -25.09 -20.96 40.68
N GLN A 934 -25.32 -21.33 41.94
CA GLN A 934 -24.26 -21.42 42.94
C GLN A 934 -23.16 -22.41 42.55
N ARG A 935 -23.56 -23.55 41.96
CA ARG A 935 -22.62 -24.58 41.51
C ARG A 935 -21.74 -24.12 40.35
N ILE A 936 -22.31 -23.41 39.39
CA ILE A 936 -21.56 -22.88 38.23
C ILE A 936 -20.64 -21.73 38.66
N LEU A 937 -21.10 -20.84 39.53
CA LEU A 937 -20.36 -19.65 39.95
C LEU A 937 -19.31 -19.90 41.04
N ARG A 938 -19.34 -21.04 41.74
CA ARG A 938 -18.32 -21.46 42.73
C ARG A 938 -18.04 -20.39 43.80
N GLY A 939 -19.06 -19.64 44.21
CA GLY A 939 -18.95 -18.58 45.22
C GLY A 939 -18.73 -17.17 44.67
N GLU A 940 -18.59 -16.99 43.36
CA GLU A 940 -18.70 -15.66 42.74
C GLU A 940 -20.12 -15.10 42.89
N ALA A 941 -20.24 -13.81 43.21
CA ALA A 941 -21.52 -13.16 43.36
C ALA A 941 -22.16 -12.90 41.96
N PRO A 942 -23.43 -13.28 41.75
CA PRO A 942 -24.13 -12.98 40.51
C PRO A 942 -24.41 -11.47 40.40
N LEU A 943 -24.36 -10.95 39.18
CA LEU A 943 -24.77 -9.59 38.87
C LEU A 943 -26.29 -9.56 38.70
N THR A 944 -26.99 -8.64 39.38
CA THR A 944 -28.44 -8.41 39.25
C THR A 944 -28.80 -7.11 38.56
N GLU A 945 -27.84 -6.18 38.46
CA GLU A 945 -27.97 -4.88 37.81
C GLU A 945 -27.62 -4.97 36.32
N ARG A 946 -27.89 -3.89 35.56
CA ARG A 946 -27.60 -3.85 34.12
C ARG A 946 -26.09 -3.88 33.88
N PRO A 947 -25.54 -4.84 33.12
CA PRO A 947 -24.09 -4.97 32.95
C PRO A 947 -23.38 -3.71 32.44
N GLY A 948 -24.00 -2.97 31.51
CA GLY A 948 -23.41 -1.73 30.97
C GLY A 948 -23.21 -0.62 31.99
N GLU A 949 -24.04 -0.54 33.04
CA GLU A 949 -23.94 0.50 34.09
C GLU A 949 -22.74 0.31 34.98
N THR A 950 -22.27 -0.94 35.11
CA THR A 950 -21.13 -1.28 35.93
C THR A 950 -19.78 -0.98 35.26
N LEU A 951 -19.79 -0.65 33.96
CA LEU A 951 -18.58 -0.42 33.18
C LEU A 951 -18.21 1.07 33.14
N PRO A 952 -16.93 1.43 33.30
CA PRO A 952 -16.49 2.82 33.17
C PRO A 952 -16.64 3.29 31.71
N PRO A 953 -16.94 4.59 31.46
CA PRO A 953 -17.02 5.13 30.11
C PRO A 953 -15.75 4.89 29.29
N ALA A 954 -15.91 4.54 28.01
CA ALA A 954 -14.77 4.36 27.10
C ALA A 954 -14.13 5.70 26.72
N ASP A 955 -12.80 5.72 26.56
CA ASP A 955 -12.02 6.88 26.14
C ASP A 955 -11.81 6.89 24.61
N PHE A 956 -12.64 7.69 23.93
CA PHE A 956 -12.57 7.85 22.48
C PHE A 956 -11.31 8.60 22.01
N GLU A 957 -10.80 9.56 22.79
CA GLU A 957 -9.62 10.34 22.41
C GLU A 957 -8.34 9.49 22.49
N ALA A 958 -8.20 8.70 23.55
CA ALA A 958 -7.09 7.77 23.69
C ALA A 958 -7.12 6.72 22.56
N THR A 959 -8.31 6.22 22.22
CA THR A 959 -8.48 5.26 21.13
C THR A 959 -8.13 5.87 19.78
N ALA A 960 -8.57 7.11 19.50
CA ALA A 960 -8.23 7.83 18.27
C ALA A 960 -6.71 7.99 18.10
N LYS A 961 -6.00 8.39 19.17
CA LYS A 961 -4.53 8.53 19.16
C LYS A 961 -3.80 7.20 18.96
N HIS A 962 -4.37 6.10 19.46
CA HIS A 962 -3.83 4.76 19.22
C HIS A 962 -4.00 4.37 17.75
N LEU A 963 -5.21 4.52 17.21
CA LEU A 963 -5.51 4.18 15.82
C LEU A 963 -4.78 5.07 14.81
N GLU A 964 -4.50 6.33 15.14
CA GLU A 964 -3.72 7.21 14.26
C GLU A 964 -2.31 6.65 13.97
N LYS A 965 -1.70 6.00 14.96
CA LYS A 965 -0.41 5.31 14.80
C LYS A 965 -0.54 4.03 13.99
N LEU A 966 -1.63 3.28 14.17
CA LEU A 966 -1.88 2.03 13.44
C LEU A 966 -2.19 2.29 11.96
N LEU A 967 -3.02 3.31 11.67
CA LEU A 967 -3.51 3.62 10.34
C LEU A 967 -2.58 4.55 9.54
N ASN A 968 -1.60 5.18 10.19
CA ASN A 968 -0.77 6.26 9.63
C ASN A 968 -1.61 7.43 9.05
N ARG A 969 -2.80 7.65 9.63
CA ARG A 969 -3.72 8.76 9.33
C ARG A 969 -4.72 8.93 10.48
N PRO A 970 -5.39 10.09 10.59
CA PRO A 970 -6.49 10.24 11.53
C PRO A 970 -7.58 9.16 11.33
N ALA A 971 -7.96 8.51 12.42
CA ALA A 971 -9.04 7.54 12.45
C ALA A 971 -10.41 8.25 12.39
N THR A 972 -11.34 7.68 11.64
CA THR A 972 -12.74 8.13 11.62
C THR A 972 -13.49 7.63 12.84
N GLN A 973 -14.62 8.26 13.18
CA GLN A 973 -15.47 7.82 14.30
C GLN A 973 -15.95 6.36 14.12
N GLN A 974 -16.22 5.95 12.89
CA GLN A 974 -16.63 4.60 12.51
C GLN A 974 -15.54 3.56 12.81
N GLU A 975 -14.28 3.89 12.53
CA GLU A 975 -13.12 3.04 12.83
C GLU A 975 -12.86 2.96 14.33
N ILE A 976 -12.99 4.07 15.05
CA ILE A 976 -12.88 4.09 16.52
C ILE A 976 -13.93 3.16 17.14
N LEU A 977 -15.19 3.24 16.69
CA LEU A 977 -16.26 2.37 17.17
C LEU A 977 -16.04 0.89 16.79
N ALA A 978 -15.58 0.63 15.56
CA ALA A 978 -15.27 -0.73 15.13
C ALA A 978 -14.16 -1.35 15.99
N TYR A 979 -13.09 -0.61 16.27
CA TYR A 979 -12.01 -1.04 17.14
C TYR A 979 -12.47 -1.24 18.60
N LEU A 980 -13.24 -0.30 19.16
CA LEU A 980 -13.76 -0.43 20.53
C LEU A 980 -14.64 -1.66 20.72
N MET A 981 -15.37 -2.07 19.67
CA MET A 981 -16.18 -3.28 19.71
C MET A 981 -15.38 -4.56 19.42
N TYR A 982 -14.37 -4.46 18.55
CA TYR A 982 -13.70 -5.59 17.90
C TYR A 982 -12.20 -5.35 17.67
N SER A 983 -11.44 -4.96 18.70
CA SER A 983 -10.04 -4.50 18.57
C SER A 983 -9.16 -5.43 17.74
N LYS A 984 -9.04 -6.70 18.14
CA LYS A 984 -8.23 -7.70 17.43
C LYS A 984 -8.68 -7.93 15.98
N VAL A 985 -9.99 -7.94 15.74
CA VAL A 985 -10.53 -8.15 14.38
C VAL A 985 -10.22 -6.95 13.50
N PHE A 986 -10.33 -5.76 14.06
CA PHE A 986 -10.05 -4.51 13.37
C PHE A 986 -8.56 -4.42 13.01
N GLU A 987 -7.67 -4.77 13.94
CA GLU A 987 -6.22 -4.89 13.68
C GLU A 987 -5.93 -5.88 12.54
N GLU A 988 -6.47 -7.11 12.62
CA GLU A 988 -6.31 -8.13 11.57
C GLU A 988 -6.97 -7.74 10.21
N PHE A 989 -7.92 -6.81 10.22
CA PHE A 989 -8.53 -6.23 9.02
C PHE A 989 -7.63 -5.14 8.42
N VAL A 990 -7.09 -4.25 9.25
CA VAL A 990 -6.13 -3.22 8.83
C VAL A 990 -4.86 -3.84 8.26
N ASP A 991 -4.31 -4.87 8.90
CA ASP A 991 -3.14 -5.60 8.40
C ASP A 991 -3.40 -6.22 7.01
N HIS A 992 -4.63 -6.71 6.80
CA HIS A 992 -5.04 -7.24 5.50
C HIS A 992 -5.14 -6.14 4.45
N GLU A 993 -5.78 -5.00 4.76
CA GLU A 993 -5.87 -3.87 3.84
C GLU A 993 -4.48 -3.29 3.52
N GLU A 994 -3.57 -3.24 4.50
CA GLU A 994 -2.20 -2.81 4.27
C GLU A 994 -1.48 -3.78 3.32
N LYS A 995 -1.66 -5.08 3.49
CA LYS A 995 -1.01 -6.09 2.63
C LYS A 995 -1.62 -6.17 1.23
N PHE A 996 -2.95 -6.24 1.14
CA PHE A 996 -3.66 -6.63 -0.07
C PHE A 996 -4.55 -5.53 -0.68
N SER A 997 -4.61 -4.35 -0.06
CA SER A 997 -5.57 -3.30 -0.40
C SER A 997 -7.03 -3.74 -0.21
N ASP A 998 -7.97 -2.96 -0.76
CA ASP A 998 -9.40 -3.22 -0.61
C ASP A 998 -9.81 -4.42 -1.48
N THR A 999 -9.97 -5.59 -0.86
CA THR A 999 -10.42 -6.81 -1.54
C THR A 999 -11.94 -6.91 -1.71
N SER A 1000 -12.72 -5.94 -1.20
CA SER A 1000 -14.18 -5.95 -1.30
C SER A 1000 -14.66 -5.77 -2.75
N ILE A 1001 -13.90 -5.06 -3.58
CA ILE A 1001 -14.21 -4.80 -4.99
C ILE A 1001 -14.03 -6.01 -5.91
N LEU A 1002 -13.40 -7.08 -5.43
CA LEU A 1002 -13.17 -8.28 -6.23
C LEU A 1002 -14.48 -9.04 -6.42
N PRO A 1003 -14.78 -9.59 -7.61
CA PRO A 1003 -15.86 -10.54 -7.78
C PRO A 1003 -15.73 -11.75 -6.83
N THR A 1004 -16.85 -12.19 -6.25
CA THR A 1004 -16.87 -13.28 -5.26
C THR A 1004 -16.17 -14.56 -5.73
N PRO A 1005 -16.30 -15.02 -7.00
CA PRO A 1005 -15.60 -16.22 -7.44
C PRO A 1005 -14.07 -16.10 -7.35
N ILE A 1006 -13.49 -14.97 -7.74
CA ILE A 1006 -12.03 -14.80 -7.72
C ILE A 1006 -11.50 -14.48 -6.32
N PHE A 1007 -12.33 -13.87 -5.47
CA PHE A 1007 -12.05 -13.70 -4.04
C PHE A 1007 -11.93 -15.05 -3.33
N LEU A 1008 -12.89 -15.97 -3.53
CA LEU A 1008 -12.92 -17.27 -2.84
C LEU A 1008 -12.04 -18.34 -3.48
N TYR A 1009 -11.86 -18.31 -4.80
CA TYR A 1009 -11.31 -19.45 -5.54
C TYR A 1009 -10.12 -19.09 -6.46
N GLY A 1010 -9.63 -17.85 -6.38
CA GLY A 1010 -8.52 -17.37 -7.21
C GLY A 1010 -8.85 -17.33 -8.70
N LEU A 1011 -7.82 -17.18 -9.52
CA LEU A 1011 -7.91 -17.01 -10.97
C LEU A 1011 -7.79 -18.34 -11.72
N GLU A 1012 -8.30 -18.37 -12.94
CA GLU A 1012 -8.14 -19.48 -13.88
C GLU A 1012 -7.25 -19.06 -15.05
N ALA A 1013 -6.36 -19.96 -15.47
CA ALA A 1013 -5.40 -19.66 -16.52
C ALA A 1013 -6.12 -19.38 -17.84
N GLY A 1014 -5.79 -18.28 -18.49
CA GLY A 1014 -6.34 -17.89 -19.77
C GLY A 1014 -7.69 -17.17 -19.74
N ILE A 1015 -8.32 -17.05 -18.56
CA ILE A 1015 -9.57 -16.27 -18.39
C ILE A 1015 -9.22 -14.83 -18.02
N GLU A 1016 -9.90 -13.88 -18.68
CA GLU A 1016 -9.79 -12.45 -18.38
C GLU A 1016 -10.87 -12.04 -17.38
N GLU A 1017 -10.45 -11.35 -16.33
CA GLU A 1017 -11.29 -10.78 -15.29
C GLU A 1017 -11.28 -9.26 -15.39
N THR A 1018 -12.44 -8.64 -15.15
CA THR A 1018 -12.61 -7.19 -15.17
C THR A 1018 -12.84 -6.69 -13.75
N ILE A 1019 -11.93 -5.87 -13.23
CA ILE A 1019 -11.99 -5.32 -11.86
C ILE A 1019 -12.09 -3.80 -11.95
N GLU A 1020 -13.17 -3.22 -11.45
CA GLU A 1020 -13.34 -1.77 -11.35
C GLU A 1020 -12.78 -1.27 -10.01
N LEU A 1021 -11.69 -0.50 -10.05
CA LEU A 1021 -11.09 0.09 -8.85
C LEU A 1021 -11.86 1.31 -8.35
N GLU A 1022 -12.26 2.15 -9.29
CA GLU A 1022 -13.01 3.39 -9.11
C GLU A 1022 -13.76 3.66 -10.43
N LEU A 1023 -14.76 4.53 -10.39
CA LEU A 1023 -15.48 4.95 -11.59
C LEU A 1023 -14.51 5.41 -12.69
N GLY A 1024 -14.50 4.70 -13.81
CA GLY A 1024 -13.62 4.97 -14.96
C GLY A 1024 -12.19 4.43 -14.84
N LYS A 1025 -11.88 3.63 -13.81
CA LYS A 1025 -10.59 2.95 -13.62
C LYS A 1025 -10.79 1.43 -13.55
N THR A 1026 -10.70 0.79 -14.70
CA THR A 1026 -10.86 -0.66 -14.84
C THR A 1026 -9.52 -1.35 -15.07
N LEU A 1027 -9.33 -2.49 -14.42
CA LEU A 1027 -8.22 -3.42 -14.66
C LEU A 1027 -8.76 -4.62 -15.43
N PHE A 1028 -8.15 -4.90 -16.58
CA PHE A 1028 -8.30 -6.15 -17.31
C PHE A 1028 -7.15 -7.06 -16.91
N LEU A 1029 -7.45 -8.10 -16.14
CA LEU A 1029 -6.47 -9.00 -15.56
C LEU A 1029 -6.64 -10.39 -16.14
N LYS A 1030 -5.56 -10.98 -16.62
CA LYS A 1030 -5.55 -12.35 -17.11
C LYS A 1030 -4.37 -13.10 -16.52
N MET A 1031 -4.62 -14.19 -15.81
CA MET A 1031 -3.53 -15.08 -15.39
C MET A 1031 -3.09 -15.92 -16.59
N LEU A 1032 -1.80 -15.92 -16.88
CA LEU A 1032 -1.22 -16.66 -18.00
C LEU A 1032 -0.76 -18.05 -17.56
N ALA A 1033 0.04 -18.11 -16.48
CA ALA A 1033 0.62 -19.35 -15.99
C ALA A 1033 1.09 -19.22 -14.54
N ILE A 1034 1.22 -20.37 -13.86
CA ILE A 1034 1.90 -20.51 -12.56
C ILE A 1034 3.22 -21.23 -12.84
N GLY A 1035 4.32 -20.65 -12.41
CA GLY A 1035 5.64 -21.25 -12.52
C GLY A 1035 5.83 -22.46 -11.59
N ASP A 1036 6.86 -23.25 -11.88
CA ASP A 1036 7.35 -24.27 -10.98
C ASP A 1036 7.85 -23.64 -9.66
N PRO A 1037 7.88 -24.40 -8.55
CA PRO A 1037 8.46 -23.92 -7.31
C PRO A 1037 9.92 -23.55 -7.47
N HIS A 1038 10.29 -22.42 -6.91
CA HIS A 1038 11.67 -22.03 -6.68
C HIS A 1038 12.22 -22.79 -5.46
N PRO A 1039 13.57 -22.91 -5.33
CA PRO A 1039 14.19 -23.58 -4.18
C PRO A 1039 13.88 -22.94 -2.82
N ASP A 1040 13.42 -21.69 -2.80
CA ASP A 1040 13.02 -20.95 -1.60
C ASP A 1040 11.56 -21.21 -1.17
N GLY A 1041 10.87 -22.17 -1.81
CA GLY A 1041 9.48 -22.50 -1.51
C GLY A 1041 8.46 -21.53 -2.12
N THR A 1042 8.88 -20.62 -2.99
CA THR A 1042 7.97 -19.68 -3.66
C THR A 1042 7.63 -20.11 -5.10
N ARG A 1043 6.55 -19.57 -5.66
CA ARG A 1043 6.20 -19.68 -7.08
C ARG A 1043 6.03 -18.32 -7.69
N THR A 1044 6.45 -18.17 -8.95
CA THR A 1044 6.14 -16.97 -9.74
C THR A 1044 4.89 -17.19 -10.58
N ILE A 1045 3.88 -16.35 -10.40
CA ILE A 1045 2.67 -16.30 -11.23
C ILE A 1045 2.85 -15.22 -12.29
N PHE A 1046 2.46 -15.53 -13.52
CA PHE A 1046 2.52 -14.63 -14.66
C PHE A 1046 1.12 -14.12 -15.00
N PHE A 1047 0.99 -12.81 -15.11
CA PHE A 1047 -0.25 -12.11 -15.44
C PHE A 1047 -0.06 -11.25 -16.69
N GLU A 1048 -1.18 -10.94 -17.34
CA GLU A 1048 -1.34 -9.81 -18.24
C GLU A 1048 -2.30 -8.81 -17.59
N LEU A 1049 -1.87 -7.56 -17.45
CA LEU A 1049 -2.64 -6.48 -16.86
C LEU A 1049 -2.76 -5.34 -17.87
N ASN A 1050 -3.98 -5.05 -18.32
CA ASN A 1050 -4.25 -4.02 -19.34
C ASN A 1050 -3.32 -4.19 -20.57
N GLY A 1051 -3.11 -5.45 -20.99
CA GLY A 1051 -2.22 -5.83 -22.10
C GLY A 1051 -0.72 -5.84 -21.76
N GLN A 1052 -0.31 -5.70 -20.50
CA GLN A 1052 1.10 -5.68 -20.09
C GLN A 1052 1.47 -6.90 -19.24
N PRO A 1053 2.60 -7.57 -19.50
CA PRO A 1053 3.05 -8.66 -18.66
C PRO A 1053 3.41 -8.16 -17.26
N ARG A 1054 2.98 -8.90 -16.25
CA ARG A 1054 3.30 -8.73 -14.84
C ARG A 1054 3.61 -10.08 -14.24
N ASN A 1055 4.39 -10.09 -13.18
CA ASN A 1055 4.62 -11.27 -12.38
C ASN A 1055 4.56 -10.93 -10.90
N VAL A 1056 4.15 -11.91 -10.11
CA VAL A 1056 4.11 -11.84 -8.65
C VAL A 1056 4.69 -13.14 -8.13
N THR A 1057 5.52 -13.07 -7.10
CA THR A 1057 6.04 -14.25 -6.42
C THR A 1057 5.30 -14.43 -5.10
N VAL A 1058 4.79 -15.63 -4.86
CA VAL A 1058 4.08 -15.98 -3.61
C VAL A 1058 4.66 -17.24 -3.01
N VAL A 1059 4.61 -17.36 -1.69
CA VAL A 1059 5.00 -18.58 -0.96
C VAL A 1059 3.98 -19.68 -1.26
N ASP A 1060 4.44 -20.88 -1.60
CA ASP A 1060 3.59 -22.06 -1.75
C ASP A 1060 3.57 -22.85 -0.43
N ARG A 1061 2.48 -22.72 0.34
CA ARG A 1061 2.32 -23.34 1.66
C ARG A 1061 2.23 -24.86 1.59
N SER A 1062 2.02 -25.45 0.41
CA SER A 1062 2.03 -26.91 0.25
C SER A 1062 3.43 -27.52 0.27
N LEU A 1063 4.47 -26.69 0.16
CA LEU A 1063 5.88 -27.08 0.14
C LEU A 1063 6.57 -26.91 1.50
N GLU A 1064 5.80 -26.72 2.57
CA GLU A 1064 6.25 -26.60 3.96
C GLU A 1064 6.90 -27.90 4.46
N ASP A 1065 8.08 -28.18 3.92
CA ASP A 1065 9.16 -29.03 4.45
C ASP A 1065 10.52 -28.69 3.80
N VAL A 1066 10.58 -27.70 2.88
CA VAL A 1066 11.82 -27.31 2.20
C VAL A 1066 12.00 -25.80 2.24
N THR A 1067 12.31 -25.24 3.41
CA THR A 1067 13.16 -24.03 3.50
C THR A 1067 13.64 -23.79 4.91
N VAL A 1068 14.96 -23.84 5.09
CA VAL A 1068 15.64 -23.26 6.25
C VAL A 1068 15.66 -21.75 6.00
N SER A 1069 14.66 -21.01 6.49
CA SER A 1069 14.79 -19.56 6.57
C SER A 1069 15.88 -19.21 7.60
N THR A 1070 16.72 -18.23 7.31
CA THR A 1070 17.65 -17.70 8.30
C THR A 1070 16.82 -17.09 9.43
N ARG A 1071 16.96 -17.63 10.64
CA ARG A 1071 16.26 -17.16 11.84
C ARG A 1071 16.58 -15.67 12.04
N LYS A 1072 15.57 -14.82 12.23
CA LYS A 1072 15.75 -13.40 12.58
C LYS A 1072 16.02 -13.26 14.08
N ALA A 1073 16.80 -12.26 14.47
CA ALA A 1073 17.00 -11.91 15.87
C ALA A 1073 15.75 -11.20 16.44
N ASP A 1074 15.36 -11.51 17.68
CA ASP A 1074 14.33 -10.75 18.39
C ASP A 1074 14.90 -9.38 18.81
N PRO A 1075 14.37 -8.24 18.31
CA PRO A 1075 14.87 -6.91 18.69
C PRO A 1075 14.74 -6.60 20.19
N LYS A 1076 13.94 -7.37 20.94
CA LYS A 1076 13.77 -7.22 22.39
C LYS A 1076 14.77 -8.04 23.20
N ASP A 1077 15.54 -8.92 22.57
CA ASP A 1077 16.53 -9.79 23.22
C ASP A 1077 17.96 -9.31 22.94
N PRO A 1078 18.65 -8.67 23.92
CA PRO A 1078 19.98 -8.11 23.73
C PRO A 1078 21.10 -9.16 23.66
N LEU A 1079 20.78 -10.44 23.87
CA LEU A 1079 21.73 -11.55 23.73
C LEU A 1079 21.69 -12.15 22.31
N GLN A 1080 20.77 -11.71 21.46
CA GLN A 1080 20.67 -12.11 20.06
C GLN A 1080 21.34 -11.08 19.15
N ILE A 1081 22.47 -11.45 18.55
CA ILE A 1081 23.24 -10.54 17.70
C ILE A 1081 22.75 -10.63 16.27
N ALA A 1082 22.15 -9.54 15.78
CA ALA A 1082 21.61 -9.44 14.43
C ALA A 1082 22.63 -8.91 13.41
N ALA A 1083 22.41 -9.21 12.13
CA ALA A 1083 23.07 -8.57 11.01
C ALA A 1083 22.60 -7.10 10.91
N PRO A 1084 23.50 -6.11 11.03
CA PRO A 1084 23.11 -4.70 11.06
C PRO A 1084 22.76 -4.15 9.67
N MET A 1085 23.15 -4.86 8.61
CA MET A 1085 22.94 -4.47 7.22
C MET A 1085 23.01 -5.71 6.33
N PRO A 1086 22.43 -5.68 5.11
CA PRO A 1086 22.58 -6.78 4.16
C PRO A 1086 24.03 -6.87 3.69
N GLY A 1087 24.57 -8.08 3.58
CA GLY A 1087 25.96 -8.28 3.19
C GLY A 1087 26.35 -9.75 3.18
N MET A 1088 27.64 -10.01 2.93
CA MET A 1088 28.21 -11.35 3.00
C MET A 1088 29.12 -11.47 4.21
N VAL A 1089 29.01 -12.53 4.99
CA VAL A 1089 29.93 -12.83 6.08
C VAL A 1089 31.31 -13.19 5.49
N VAL A 1090 32.34 -12.41 5.81
CA VAL A 1090 33.72 -12.63 5.32
C VAL A 1090 34.49 -13.53 6.27
N THR A 1091 34.41 -13.24 7.58
CA THR A 1091 35.11 -14.00 8.62
C THR A 1091 34.27 -14.07 9.88
N VAL A 1092 34.38 -15.19 10.59
CA VAL A 1092 33.79 -15.38 11.92
C VAL A 1092 34.95 -15.55 12.91
N ALA A 1093 34.95 -14.74 13.97
CA ALA A 1093 36.06 -14.61 14.91
C ALA A 1093 35.87 -15.37 16.23
N VAL A 1094 34.74 -16.04 16.40
CA VAL A 1094 34.34 -16.80 17.60
C VAL A 1094 33.75 -18.16 17.21
N ALA A 1095 33.75 -19.12 18.12
CA ALA A 1095 33.11 -20.42 18.00
C ALA A 1095 32.02 -20.63 19.07
N GLU A 1096 31.12 -21.59 18.85
CA GLU A 1096 30.17 -22.00 19.88
C GLU A 1096 30.91 -22.47 21.14
N GLY A 1097 30.47 -21.98 22.29
CA GLY A 1097 31.08 -22.23 23.59
C GLY A 1097 32.15 -21.23 24.02
N ASP A 1098 32.59 -20.31 23.16
CA ASP A 1098 33.58 -19.29 23.52
C ASP A 1098 33.01 -18.24 24.49
N GLU A 1099 33.81 -17.83 25.47
CA GLU A 1099 33.52 -16.65 26.29
C GLU A 1099 33.90 -15.37 25.53
N VAL A 1100 32.95 -14.45 25.40
CA VAL A 1100 33.13 -13.16 24.74
C VAL A 1100 32.98 -12.00 25.71
N LYS A 1101 33.85 -11.00 25.58
CA LYS A 1101 33.76 -9.74 26.33
C LYS A 1101 33.02 -8.69 25.53
N GLN A 1102 32.35 -7.77 26.21
CA GLN A 1102 31.79 -6.58 25.57
C GLN A 1102 32.87 -5.84 24.74
N GLY A 1103 32.53 -5.50 23.49
CA GLY A 1103 33.44 -4.88 22.52
C GLY A 1103 34.37 -5.87 21.79
N GLN A 1104 34.27 -7.18 22.04
CA GLN A 1104 35.03 -8.20 21.31
C GLN A 1104 34.48 -8.38 19.89
N LYS A 1105 35.39 -8.59 18.92
CA LYS A 1105 35.05 -8.85 17.53
C LYS A 1105 34.36 -10.22 17.39
N LEU A 1106 33.20 -10.26 16.73
CA LEU A 1106 32.41 -11.48 16.53
C LEU A 1106 32.44 -11.95 15.07
N VAL A 1107 32.02 -11.09 14.15
CA VAL A 1107 31.87 -11.41 12.72
C VAL A 1107 32.33 -10.21 11.89
N THR A 1108 32.98 -10.43 10.75
CA THR A 1108 33.24 -9.40 9.74
C THR A 1108 32.35 -9.65 8.55
N MET A 1109 31.63 -8.61 8.12
CA MET A 1109 30.74 -8.65 6.97
C MET A 1109 31.25 -7.68 5.89
N GLU A 1110 31.08 -8.05 4.63
CA GLU A 1110 31.36 -7.19 3.48
C GLU A 1110 30.04 -6.74 2.86
N ALA A 1111 29.90 -5.42 2.74
CA ALA A 1111 28.83 -4.79 2.00
C ALA A 1111 29.36 -3.55 1.32
N MET A 1112 29.00 -3.34 0.05
CA MET A 1112 29.42 -2.15 -0.73
C MET A 1112 30.95 -1.91 -0.77
N LYS A 1113 31.77 -2.98 -0.83
CA LYS A 1113 33.25 -2.92 -0.81
C LYS A 1113 33.84 -2.36 0.49
N MET A 1114 33.04 -2.31 1.55
CA MET A 1114 33.45 -1.96 2.91
C MET A 1114 33.30 -3.19 3.80
N GLU A 1115 34.36 -3.50 4.54
CA GLU A 1115 34.30 -4.50 5.61
C GLU A 1115 33.81 -3.84 6.90
N THR A 1116 32.67 -4.29 7.39
CA THR A 1116 32.08 -3.87 8.66
C THR A 1116 32.25 -5.00 9.68
N THR A 1117 32.83 -4.69 10.83
CA THR A 1117 32.97 -5.65 11.92
C THR A 1117 31.81 -5.52 12.90
N VAL A 1118 31.15 -6.63 13.21
CA VAL A 1118 30.13 -6.76 14.27
C VAL A 1118 30.84 -7.11 15.58
N TYR A 1119 30.54 -6.34 16.63
CA TYR A 1119 31.14 -6.46 17.96
C TYR A 1119 30.09 -6.94 18.97
N ALA A 1120 30.53 -7.61 20.04
CA ALA A 1120 29.66 -8.04 21.13
C ALA A 1120 29.17 -6.83 21.95
N GLU A 1121 27.86 -6.64 22.04
CA GLU A 1121 27.28 -5.57 22.86
C GLU A 1121 27.28 -5.92 24.36
N ASN A 1122 27.23 -7.21 24.69
CA ASN A 1122 27.24 -7.75 26.04
C ASN A 1122 28.36 -8.79 26.20
N ALA A 1123 28.82 -9.00 27.43
CA ALA A 1123 29.65 -10.15 27.76
C ALA A 1123 28.75 -11.38 27.95
N GLY A 1124 29.25 -12.56 27.60
CA GLY A 1124 28.52 -13.81 27.72
C GLY A 1124 29.25 -14.94 27.02
N LYS A 1125 28.62 -16.10 26.94
CA LYS A 1125 29.15 -17.26 26.23
C LYS A 1125 28.37 -17.51 24.96
N VAL A 1126 29.03 -17.84 23.85
CA VAL A 1126 28.35 -18.10 22.57
C VAL A 1126 27.55 -19.40 22.68
N ALA A 1127 26.24 -19.30 22.79
CA ALA A 1127 25.33 -20.44 22.91
C ALA A 1127 25.06 -21.10 21.54
N GLU A 1128 24.99 -20.30 20.49
CA GLU A 1128 24.64 -20.75 19.13
C GLU A 1128 25.28 -19.84 18.09
N LEU A 1129 25.91 -20.40 17.05
CA LEU A 1129 26.57 -19.67 15.97
C LEU A 1129 25.97 -20.03 14.62
N LEU A 1130 25.20 -19.11 14.05
CA LEU A 1130 24.51 -19.29 12.77
C LEU A 1130 25.31 -18.72 11.59
N ALA A 1131 26.16 -17.71 11.84
CA ALA A 1131 27.01 -17.09 10.84
C ALA A 1131 28.14 -18.02 10.36
N LYS A 1132 28.35 -18.09 9.04
CA LYS A 1132 29.47 -18.83 8.40
C LYS A 1132 30.12 -17.99 7.31
N PRO A 1133 31.44 -18.07 7.08
CA PRO A 1133 32.08 -17.40 5.94
C PRO A 1133 31.40 -17.75 4.61
N GLY A 1134 31.09 -16.74 3.80
CA GLY A 1134 30.36 -16.85 2.53
C GLY A 1134 28.83 -16.80 2.64
N LEU A 1135 28.26 -16.78 3.86
CA LEU A 1135 26.81 -16.66 4.06
C LEU A 1135 26.33 -15.24 3.68
N GLN A 1136 25.34 -15.14 2.80
CA GLN A 1136 24.60 -13.90 2.59
C GLN A 1136 23.56 -13.74 3.69
N VAL A 1137 23.50 -12.55 4.27
CA VAL A 1137 22.57 -12.20 5.33
C VAL A 1137 21.85 -10.92 4.97
N GLU A 1138 20.59 -10.81 5.39
CA GLU A 1138 19.79 -9.59 5.33
C GLU A 1138 19.80 -8.87 6.67
N THR A 1139 19.37 -7.60 6.70
CA THR A 1139 19.18 -6.87 7.96
C THR A 1139 18.26 -7.67 8.90
N GLY A 1140 18.68 -7.80 10.15
CA GLY A 1140 17.92 -8.49 11.19
C GLY A 1140 18.11 -10.01 11.23
N ASP A 1141 18.87 -10.62 10.30
CA ASP A 1141 19.22 -12.04 10.38
C ASP A 1141 20.05 -12.30 11.64
N LEU A 1142 19.74 -13.37 12.37
CA LEU A 1142 20.47 -13.76 13.56
C LEU A 1142 21.83 -14.34 13.18
N LEU A 1143 22.89 -13.70 13.66
CA LEU A 1143 24.27 -14.15 13.44
C LEU A 1143 24.72 -15.14 14.52
N LEU A 1144 24.42 -14.83 15.79
CA LEU A 1144 24.73 -15.69 16.93
C LEU A 1144 23.90 -15.31 18.17
N CYS A 1145 23.83 -16.23 19.13
CA CYS A 1145 23.24 -16.03 20.45
C CYS A 1145 24.29 -16.11 21.55
N LEU A 1146 24.13 -15.26 22.57
CA LEU A 1146 24.88 -15.33 23.83
C LEU A 1146 24.00 -15.93 24.94
N GLU A 1147 24.61 -16.65 25.87
CA GLU A 1147 24.05 -17.01 27.17
C GLU A 1147 24.83 -16.28 28.28
N GLU A 1148 24.15 -15.96 29.39
CA GLU A 1148 24.76 -15.29 30.56
C GLU A 1148 25.87 -16.10 31.23
#